data_AF-A0A084VWI5-F1
#
_entry.id   AF-A0A084VWI5-F1
#
_cell.length_a   1.000
_cell.length_b   1.000
_cell.length_c   1.000
_cell.angle_alpha   90.00
_cell.angle_beta   90.00
_cell.angle_gamma   90.00
#
_symmetry.space_group_name_H-M   'P 1'
#
loop_
_entity.id
_entity.type
_entity.pdbx_description
1 polymer ?
#
loop_
_entity_poly.entity_id
_entity_poly.type
_entity_poly.pdbx_seq_one_letter_code
_entity_poly.pdbx_strand_id
1 'polypeptide(L)'
;MSNQSLVTNDAADMLETILGELPVVPSGEFSGEPTVGGPQGVSGAATSDGPKPDSSRRLTKLRHKLARQSNIMVELKRKIREKESMKPKADCDREELAFLRNRLQKEAELQRKLLEEVIAEQQRQGIDGTEWQAIRLCPDKVDEFSVNPWTMGSVPMHEDIRFSCDSNLSTRSSSSGDRTAGCETKLTERFEKELLNRDRVIEILQARLERLSVDVRKVRQGNEVGGMKRDPKPVASVPHFCESDMLHRLEFYRANTDRLGKNLEQMEQALQCIQKELGPLGDEPKIVPNLRHSETTEAPNKTRSSSCVYDHHPVSERVVQCPKDIESQKQYSLLLHEYTKKTTECRQLSERLAKSQAGPSDPLPEDTEREMLKKRCRELLDEQDQFRVLIREQSTQLEDYREKYLDAQQKTEEQRLQLDKLRITNKRVEAQINYEVEQIKRKFQDKLRELTPYPRLLEEEEAKCEQLKESNQTLYSELERALKQAKTLEDRLASVHAAKDAELQQALQHSQLELSQLREQLQQLASEKQQSDETALQARQELDDFRAESARIIARTNDRLEQERKTAQQRYAQLEAELARCRAEASFTIANREGALREMHNQIRVLSGSFDDAQLQIRSLRNQLSYLQNEKLVCLS
;
A
#
# COMPACT_ATOMS: atom_id res chain seq x y z
N MET A 1 -40.19 -63.28 -2.63
CA MET A 1 -40.59 -62.33 -1.58
C MET A 1 -39.71 -61.10 -1.79
N SER A 2 -40.16 -60.08 -2.53
CA SER A 2 -41.09 -59.00 -2.10
C SER A 2 -40.47 -58.20 -0.95
N ASN A 3 -40.32 -56.87 -0.92
CA ASN A 3 -40.86 -55.77 -1.73
C ASN A 3 -40.06 -54.47 -1.42
N GLN A 4 -39.98 -53.57 -2.41
CA GLN A 4 -40.19 -52.09 -2.38
C GLN A 4 -39.35 -51.23 -1.41
N SER A 5 -38.59 -50.18 -1.79
CA SER A 5 -38.83 -48.99 -2.64
C SER A 5 -39.96 -48.06 -2.18
N LEU A 6 -39.66 -47.11 -1.28
CA LEU A 6 -40.48 -45.93 -1.03
C LEU A 6 -39.65 -44.82 -0.36
N VAL A 7 -40.04 -43.57 -0.58
CA VAL A 7 -39.56 -42.31 0.04
C VAL A 7 -38.42 -41.57 -0.68
N THR A 8 -38.72 -41.02 -1.87
CA THR A 8 -38.03 -39.81 -2.37
C THR A 8 -38.98 -38.78 -3.01
N ASN A 9 -40.31 -38.95 -2.91
CA ASN A 9 -41.27 -38.04 -3.57
C ASN A 9 -41.99 -37.04 -2.64
N ASP A 10 -41.86 -37.13 -1.31
CA ASP A 10 -42.62 -36.26 -0.39
C ASP A 10 -42.06 -34.84 -0.21
N ALA A 11 -40.84 -34.56 -0.65
CA ALA A 11 -40.24 -33.22 -0.48
C ALA A 11 -40.62 -32.22 -1.58
N ALA A 12 -41.02 -32.71 -2.76
CA ALA A 12 -41.44 -31.86 -3.88
C ALA A 12 -42.89 -31.37 -3.72
N ASP A 13 -43.78 -32.24 -3.23
CA ASP A 13 -45.21 -31.92 -3.06
C ASP A 13 -45.48 -30.93 -1.91
N MET A 14 -44.62 -30.91 -0.87
CA MET A 14 -44.74 -29.91 0.21
C MET A 14 -44.38 -28.49 -0.23
N LEU A 15 -43.50 -28.32 -1.24
CA LEU A 15 -43.13 -27.00 -1.75
C LEU A 15 -44.15 -26.44 -2.74
N GLU A 16 -44.88 -27.31 -3.46
CA GLU A 16 -45.98 -26.89 -4.33
C GLU A 16 -47.22 -26.46 -3.52
N THR A 17 -47.44 -27.08 -2.35
CA THR A 17 -48.53 -26.74 -1.43
C THR A 17 -48.32 -25.37 -0.74
N ILE A 18 -47.06 -24.99 -0.44
CA ILE A 18 -46.74 -23.70 0.20
C ILE A 18 -46.83 -22.53 -0.80
N LEU A 19 -46.63 -22.76 -2.09
CA LEU A 19 -46.78 -21.74 -3.13
C LEU A 19 -48.24 -21.48 -3.54
N GLY A 20 -49.19 -22.29 -3.07
CA GLY A 20 -50.63 -22.15 -3.34
C GLY A 20 -51.44 -21.28 -2.36
N GLU A 21 -50.87 -20.89 -1.20
CA GLU A 21 -51.64 -20.25 -0.11
C GLU A 21 -51.35 -18.75 0.13
N LEU A 22 -50.85 -18.00 -0.86
CA LEU A 22 -50.72 -16.54 -0.73
C LEU A 22 -51.87 -15.79 -1.45
N PRO A 23 -52.49 -14.79 -0.80
CA PRO A 23 -53.76 -14.20 -1.24
C PRO A 23 -53.61 -13.29 -2.46
N VAL A 24 -54.48 -13.51 -3.44
CA VAL A 24 -54.74 -12.61 -4.57
C VAL A 24 -55.58 -11.43 -4.08
N VAL A 25 -55.10 -10.20 -4.24
CA VAL A 25 -55.90 -8.97 -4.05
C VAL A 25 -56.20 -8.38 -5.43
N PRO A 26 -57.45 -7.99 -5.75
CA PRO A 26 -57.90 -7.76 -7.12
C PRO A 26 -57.77 -6.30 -7.57
N SER A 27 -57.63 -6.15 -8.88
CA SER A 27 -57.77 -4.91 -9.64
C SER A 27 -59.12 -4.22 -9.42
N GLY A 28 -59.11 -2.89 -9.31
CA GLY A 28 -60.29 -2.04 -9.42
C GLY A 28 -60.05 -0.94 -10.46
N GLU A 29 -60.75 -1.06 -11.58
CA GLU A 29 -61.03 0.03 -12.54
C GLU A 29 -62.07 0.97 -11.93
N PHE A 30 -62.01 2.29 -12.21
CA PHE A 30 -63.20 3.06 -12.63
C PHE A 30 -62.79 4.41 -13.26
N SER A 31 -63.62 4.76 -14.24
CA SER A 31 -63.58 5.76 -15.30
C SER A 31 -63.77 7.23 -14.91
N GLY A 32 -63.32 8.14 -15.79
CA GLY A 32 -63.79 9.53 -15.87
C GLY A 32 -63.15 10.35 -17.01
N GLU A 33 -63.76 10.32 -18.20
CA GLU A 33 -63.63 11.31 -19.31
C GLU A 33 -64.63 12.50 -19.07
N PRO A 34 -64.75 13.54 -19.92
CA PRO A 34 -63.79 14.32 -20.75
C PRO A 34 -64.08 15.85 -20.74
N THR A 35 -63.23 16.70 -21.35
CA THR A 35 -63.61 17.91 -22.16
C THR A 35 -62.34 18.59 -22.72
N VAL A 36 -62.05 18.49 -24.04
CA VAL A 36 -62.40 19.40 -25.16
C VAL A 36 -61.65 20.74 -25.16
N GLY A 37 -60.85 20.96 -26.22
CA GLY A 37 -60.43 22.29 -26.69
C GLY A 37 -59.09 22.33 -27.45
N GLY A 38 -59.11 22.12 -28.79
CA GLY A 38 -58.02 22.54 -29.69
C GLY A 38 -58.00 24.06 -29.91
N PRO A 39 -57.22 24.65 -30.88
CA PRO A 39 -56.76 24.00 -32.13
C PRO A 39 -55.35 24.39 -32.68
N GLN A 40 -54.98 23.66 -33.74
CA GLN A 40 -54.28 24.08 -34.98
C GLN A 40 -52.74 24.27 -35.08
N GLY A 41 -52.21 23.71 -36.18
CA GLY A 41 -50.93 24.05 -36.82
C GLY A 41 -50.16 22.85 -37.40
N VAL A 42 -50.65 22.20 -38.48
CA VAL A 42 -50.15 22.32 -39.87
C VAL A 42 -48.69 21.87 -40.06
N SER A 43 -48.47 20.68 -40.64
CA SER A 43 -47.72 20.37 -41.89
C SER A 43 -46.56 19.41 -41.58
N GLY A 44 -46.12 18.47 -42.40
CA GLY A 44 -46.44 18.08 -43.76
C GLY A 44 -45.78 16.71 -44.03
N ALA A 45 -46.19 16.08 -45.13
CA ALA A 45 -45.83 14.73 -45.56
C ALA A 45 -44.36 14.54 -45.95
N ALA A 46 -43.86 13.30 -45.85
CA ALA A 46 -43.20 12.60 -46.96
C ALA A 46 -42.90 11.13 -46.63
N THR A 47 -43.15 10.29 -47.63
CA THR A 47 -42.95 8.84 -47.76
C THR A 47 -41.50 8.47 -48.13
N SER A 48 -40.96 7.36 -47.61
CA SER A 48 -40.12 6.42 -48.39
C SER A 48 -39.91 5.06 -47.68
N ASP A 49 -39.74 4.02 -48.49
CA ASP A 49 -39.73 2.58 -48.21
C ASP A 49 -38.37 2.02 -47.70
N GLY A 50 -38.46 1.19 -46.63
CA GLY A 50 -37.64 -0.01 -46.31
C GLY A 50 -36.23 0.14 -45.67
N PRO A 51 -35.71 -0.84 -44.87
CA PRO A 51 -36.28 -2.15 -44.45
C PRO A 51 -36.08 -2.58 -42.94
N LYS A 52 -36.76 -3.69 -42.53
CA LYS A 52 -36.49 -4.64 -41.40
C LYS A 52 -37.09 -4.41 -39.98
N PRO A 53 -38.22 -5.07 -39.62
CA PRO A 53 -38.72 -5.15 -38.23
C PRO A 53 -38.04 -6.23 -37.34
N ASP A 54 -37.18 -7.10 -37.87
CA ASP A 54 -36.60 -8.23 -37.11
C ASP A 54 -35.37 -7.89 -36.25
N SER A 55 -34.56 -6.92 -36.67
CA SER A 55 -33.38 -6.46 -35.93
C SER A 55 -33.77 -5.80 -34.60
N SER A 56 -34.80 -4.95 -34.64
CA SER A 56 -35.33 -4.26 -33.46
C SER A 56 -35.83 -5.26 -32.40
N ARG A 57 -36.60 -6.28 -32.80
CA ARG A 57 -37.05 -7.36 -31.89
C ARG A 57 -35.89 -8.15 -31.29
N ARG A 58 -34.80 -8.36 -32.03
CA ARG A 58 -33.61 -9.06 -31.55
C ARG A 58 -32.85 -8.24 -30.50
N LEU A 59 -32.70 -6.92 -30.71
CA LEU A 59 -32.08 -6.03 -29.73
C LEU A 59 -32.90 -5.95 -28.44
N THR A 60 -34.23 -5.88 -28.53
CA THR A 60 -35.10 -5.93 -27.34
C THR A 60 -34.93 -7.24 -26.56
N LYS A 61 -34.83 -8.38 -27.25
CA LYS A 61 -34.56 -9.69 -26.61
C LYS A 61 -33.19 -9.73 -25.94
N LEU A 62 -32.15 -9.18 -26.57
CA LEU A 62 -30.80 -9.11 -25.97
C LEU A 62 -30.79 -8.19 -24.74
N ARG A 63 -31.46 -7.04 -24.80
CA ARG A 63 -31.63 -6.16 -23.63
C ARG A 63 -32.38 -6.83 -22.49
N HIS A 64 -33.43 -7.60 -22.78
CA HIS A 64 -34.14 -8.36 -21.74
C HIS A 64 -33.25 -9.44 -21.11
N LYS A 65 -32.44 -10.13 -21.91
CA LYS A 65 -31.44 -11.07 -21.39
C LYS A 65 -30.40 -10.36 -20.51
N LEU A 66 -29.96 -9.16 -20.91
CA LEU A 66 -29.01 -8.36 -20.13
C LEU A 66 -29.59 -7.94 -18.78
N ALA A 67 -30.85 -7.52 -18.75
CA ALA A 67 -31.55 -7.16 -17.53
C ALA A 67 -31.68 -8.36 -16.58
N ARG A 68 -32.08 -9.54 -17.10
CA ARG A 68 -32.13 -10.77 -16.31
C ARG A 68 -30.76 -11.15 -15.75
N GLN A 69 -29.71 -11.03 -16.57
CA GLN A 69 -28.34 -11.32 -16.16
C GLN A 69 -27.86 -10.36 -15.08
N SER A 70 -28.19 -9.07 -15.20
CA SER A 70 -27.89 -8.06 -14.19
C SER A 70 -28.58 -8.36 -12.85
N ASN A 71 -29.80 -8.87 -12.87
CA ASN A 71 -30.50 -9.26 -11.64
C ASN A 71 -29.82 -10.45 -10.94
N ILE A 72 -29.40 -11.47 -11.71
CA ILE A 72 -28.66 -12.63 -11.17
C ILE A 72 -27.35 -12.17 -10.50
N MET A 73 -26.65 -11.22 -11.13
CA MET A 73 -25.42 -10.63 -10.58
C MET A 73 -25.66 -9.89 -9.25
N VAL A 74 -26.75 -9.11 -9.15
CA VAL A 74 -27.12 -8.41 -7.92
C VAL A 74 -27.49 -9.40 -6.81
N GLU A 75 -28.24 -10.47 -7.13
CA GLU A 75 -28.58 -11.51 -6.16
C GLU A 75 -27.35 -12.28 -5.66
N LEU A 76 -26.39 -12.59 -6.54
CA LEU A 76 -25.14 -13.24 -6.14
C LEU A 76 -24.28 -12.34 -5.25
N LYS A 77 -24.13 -11.05 -5.61
CA LYS A 77 -23.45 -10.07 -4.76
C LYS A 77 -24.10 -9.96 -3.38
N ARG A 78 -25.44 -9.93 -3.32
CA ARG A 78 -26.21 -9.92 -2.06
C ARG A 78 -25.93 -11.17 -1.22
N LYS A 79 -26.01 -12.36 -1.81
CA LYS A 79 -25.74 -13.64 -1.13
C LYS A 79 -24.31 -13.73 -0.61
N ILE A 80 -23.33 -13.22 -1.36
CA ILE A 80 -21.94 -13.15 -0.91
C ILE A 80 -21.81 -12.24 0.32
N ARG A 81 -22.37 -11.03 0.28
CA ARG A 81 -22.32 -10.10 1.43
C ARG A 81 -23.01 -10.68 2.67
N GLU A 82 -24.17 -11.31 2.50
CA GLU A 82 -24.91 -11.97 3.58
C GLU A 82 -24.06 -13.09 4.21
N LYS A 83 -23.44 -13.95 3.39
CA LYS A 83 -22.55 -15.02 3.85
C LYS A 83 -21.25 -14.50 4.47
N GLU A 84 -20.67 -13.41 3.97
CA GLU A 84 -19.48 -12.76 4.54
C GLU A 84 -19.76 -12.10 5.90
N SER A 85 -20.99 -11.61 6.11
CA SER A 85 -21.42 -11.01 7.38
C SER A 85 -21.62 -12.02 8.51
N MET A 86 -21.79 -13.31 8.16
CA MET A 86 -21.91 -14.40 9.10
C MET A 86 -20.51 -14.89 9.49
N LYS A 87 -20.23 -15.04 10.79
CA LYS A 87 -18.97 -15.65 11.26
C LYS A 87 -18.88 -17.08 10.70
N PRO A 88 -17.84 -17.45 9.93
CA PRO A 88 -17.73 -18.80 9.37
C PRO A 88 -17.61 -19.80 10.51
N LYS A 89 -18.57 -20.72 10.62
CA LYS A 89 -18.64 -21.70 11.72
C LYS A 89 -17.98 -23.04 11.34
N ALA A 90 -17.73 -23.27 10.05
CA ALA A 90 -17.06 -24.48 9.56
C ALA A 90 -16.38 -24.24 8.19
N ASP A 91 -15.49 -25.16 7.79
CA ASP A 91 -14.79 -25.11 6.50
C ASP A 91 -15.75 -25.13 5.30
N CYS A 92 -16.95 -25.71 5.46
CA CYS A 92 -18.00 -25.71 4.44
C CYS A 92 -18.49 -24.30 4.07
N ASP A 93 -18.49 -23.34 5.00
CA ASP A 93 -18.91 -21.95 4.73
C ASP A 93 -17.89 -21.23 3.83
N ARG A 94 -16.61 -21.60 3.96
CA ARG A 94 -15.51 -21.05 3.17
C ARG A 94 -15.55 -21.59 1.73
N GLU A 95 -15.88 -22.86 1.56
CA GLU A 95 -16.07 -23.48 0.24
C GLU A 95 -17.31 -22.91 -0.48
N GLU A 96 -18.42 -22.70 0.24
CA GLU A 96 -19.63 -22.10 -0.32
C GLU A 96 -19.39 -20.64 -0.77
N LEU A 97 -18.67 -19.84 0.02
CA LEU A 97 -18.26 -18.48 -0.37
C LEU A 97 -17.34 -18.48 -1.60
N ALA A 98 -16.40 -19.43 -1.68
CA ALA A 98 -15.54 -19.59 -2.85
C ALA A 98 -16.35 -19.97 -4.09
N PHE A 99 -17.34 -20.86 -3.94
CA PHE A 99 -18.26 -21.24 -5.01
C PHE A 99 -19.11 -20.05 -5.49
N LEU A 100 -19.68 -19.26 -4.57
CA LEU A 100 -20.47 -18.08 -4.90
C LEU A 100 -19.63 -17.02 -5.64
N ARG A 101 -18.38 -16.79 -5.22
CA ARG A 101 -17.45 -15.87 -5.91
C ARG A 101 -17.07 -16.36 -7.30
N ASN A 102 -16.81 -17.66 -7.47
CA ASN A 102 -16.53 -18.25 -8.78
C ASN A 102 -17.76 -18.15 -9.71
N ARG A 103 -18.96 -18.39 -9.16
CA ARG A 103 -20.22 -18.23 -9.90
C ARG A 103 -20.44 -16.78 -10.31
N LEU A 104 -20.23 -15.81 -9.41
CA LEU A 104 -20.32 -14.38 -9.73
C LEU A 104 -19.36 -14.00 -10.86
N GLN A 105 -18.14 -14.53 -10.85
CA GLN A 105 -17.17 -14.30 -11.92
C GLN A 105 -17.64 -14.83 -13.28
N LYS A 106 -18.20 -16.05 -13.32
CA LYS A 106 -18.78 -16.64 -14.54
C LYS A 106 -19.98 -15.84 -15.06
N GLU A 107 -20.85 -15.39 -14.16
CA GLU A 107 -22.01 -14.56 -14.55
C GLU A 107 -21.57 -13.17 -15.04
N ALA A 108 -20.47 -12.62 -14.50
CA ALA A 108 -19.87 -11.37 -14.97
C ALA A 108 -19.26 -11.51 -16.37
N GLU A 109 -18.62 -12.64 -16.66
CA GLU A 109 -18.13 -12.99 -18.01
C GLU A 109 -19.27 -13.10 -19.00
N LEU A 110 -20.38 -13.76 -18.62
CA LEU A 110 -21.57 -13.88 -19.46
C LEU A 110 -22.22 -12.51 -19.69
N GLN A 111 -22.28 -11.64 -18.67
CA GLN A 111 -22.77 -10.27 -18.82
C GLN A 111 -21.92 -9.45 -19.79
N ARG A 112 -20.58 -9.56 -19.73
CA ARG A 112 -19.67 -8.90 -20.68
C ARG A 112 -19.90 -9.36 -22.12
N LYS A 113 -19.99 -10.67 -22.36
CA LYS A 113 -20.30 -11.21 -23.70
C LYS A 113 -21.65 -10.71 -24.21
N LEU A 114 -22.65 -10.65 -23.35
CA LEU A 114 -23.98 -10.20 -23.74
C LEU A 114 -24.04 -8.67 -23.96
N LEU A 115 -23.23 -7.89 -23.24
CA LEU A 115 -22.99 -6.47 -23.54
C LEU A 115 -22.35 -6.27 -24.89
N GLU A 116 -21.31 -7.04 -25.21
CA GLU A 116 -20.66 -7.01 -26.53
C GLU A 116 -21.66 -7.33 -27.65
N GLU A 117 -22.54 -8.32 -27.46
CA GLU A 117 -23.61 -8.64 -28.41
C GLU A 117 -24.63 -7.50 -28.56
N VAL A 118 -25.04 -6.85 -27.45
CA VAL A 118 -25.96 -5.70 -27.50
C VAL A 118 -25.30 -4.51 -28.20
N ILE A 119 -24.03 -4.21 -27.91
CA ILE A 119 -23.27 -3.14 -28.54
C ILE A 119 -23.10 -3.41 -30.03
N ALA A 120 -22.74 -4.63 -30.42
CA ALA A 120 -22.59 -5.03 -31.82
C ALA A 120 -23.92 -4.98 -32.58
N GLU A 121 -25.03 -5.36 -31.95
CA GLU A 121 -26.36 -5.28 -32.58
C GLU A 121 -26.87 -3.82 -32.66
N GLN A 122 -26.53 -2.97 -31.68
CA GLN A 122 -26.84 -1.54 -31.68
C GLN A 122 -26.00 -0.78 -32.72
N GLN A 123 -24.74 -1.16 -32.93
CA GLN A 123 -23.89 -0.67 -34.04
C GLN A 123 -24.42 -1.10 -35.42
N ARG A 124 -24.94 -2.33 -35.53
CA ARG A 124 -25.59 -2.80 -36.78
C ARG A 124 -26.90 -2.06 -37.09
N GLN A 125 -27.60 -1.54 -36.08
CA GLN A 125 -28.80 -0.72 -36.24
C GLN A 125 -28.48 0.77 -36.45
N GLY A 126 -27.35 1.26 -35.91
CA GLY A 126 -26.92 2.66 -35.99
C GLY A 126 -26.42 3.14 -37.36
N ILE A 127 -26.44 2.29 -38.39
CA ILE A 127 -26.18 2.72 -39.78
C ILE A 127 -27.33 3.64 -40.27
N ASP A 128 -28.52 3.58 -39.66
CA ASP A 128 -29.69 4.39 -40.04
C ASP A 128 -29.97 5.58 -39.08
N GLY A 129 -28.95 6.06 -38.35
CA GLY A 129 -29.04 7.35 -37.63
C GLY A 129 -29.89 7.36 -36.35
N THR A 130 -30.22 6.21 -35.76
CA THR A 130 -30.91 6.17 -34.47
C THR A 130 -29.94 6.43 -33.32
N GLU A 131 -30.27 7.37 -32.42
CA GLU A 131 -29.47 7.79 -31.27
C GLU A 131 -28.89 6.62 -30.46
N TRP A 132 -27.60 6.73 -30.12
CA TRP A 132 -26.92 5.78 -29.26
C TRP A 132 -27.55 5.76 -27.86
N GLN A 133 -28.39 4.78 -27.58
CA GLN A 133 -28.97 4.62 -26.25
C GLN A 133 -27.94 4.06 -25.27
N ALA A 134 -27.70 4.80 -24.17
CA ALA A 134 -26.82 4.39 -23.09
C ALA A 134 -27.36 3.11 -22.41
N ILE A 135 -26.53 2.06 -22.36
CA ILE A 135 -26.85 0.82 -21.67
C ILE A 135 -26.51 1.01 -20.19
N ARG A 136 -27.51 1.32 -19.35
CA ARG A 136 -27.34 1.35 -17.90
C ARG A 136 -27.23 -0.07 -17.37
N LEU A 137 -26.02 -0.45 -16.94
CA LEU A 137 -25.83 -1.59 -16.05
C LEU A 137 -26.18 -1.11 -14.64
N CYS A 138 -27.20 -1.71 -14.01
CA CYS A 138 -27.70 -1.20 -12.74
C CYS A 138 -26.57 -1.11 -11.70
N PRO A 139 -26.37 0.06 -11.08
CA PRO A 139 -25.57 0.17 -9.88
C PRO A 139 -26.35 -0.48 -8.74
N ASP A 140 -25.67 -1.33 -7.98
CA ASP A 140 -26.15 -1.65 -6.65
C ASP A 140 -26.23 -0.31 -5.89
N LYS A 141 -27.34 0.05 -5.22
CA LYS A 141 -27.46 1.36 -4.54
C LYS A 141 -26.36 1.60 -3.48
N VAL A 142 -25.63 0.55 -3.14
CA VAL A 142 -24.45 0.56 -2.25
C VAL A 142 -23.13 0.70 -3.03
N ASP A 143 -23.06 0.23 -4.28
CA ASP A 143 -21.90 0.40 -5.17
C ASP A 143 -21.78 1.88 -5.64
N GLU A 144 -22.87 2.66 -5.67
CA GLU A 144 -22.89 4.10 -5.98
C GLU A 144 -22.03 4.95 -5.02
N PHE A 145 -21.82 4.49 -3.77
CA PHE A 145 -20.98 5.18 -2.78
C PHE A 145 -19.49 4.79 -2.85
N SER A 146 -19.11 3.86 -3.72
CA SER A 146 -17.74 3.35 -3.83
C SER A 146 -17.11 3.53 -5.23
N VAL A 147 -17.73 4.33 -6.10
CA VAL A 147 -17.21 4.55 -7.46
C VAL A 147 -16.10 5.59 -7.49
N ASN A 148 -14.92 5.13 -7.90
CA ASN A 148 -13.76 5.93 -8.26
C ASN A 148 -14.11 6.98 -9.36
N PRO A 149 -13.91 8.30 -9.16
CA PRO A 149 -14.46 9.34 -10.05
C PRO A 149 -13.77 9.52 -11.42
N TRP A 150 -12.99 8.53 -11.87
CA TRP A 150 -12.23 8.60 -13.13
C TRP A 150 -12.79 7.74 -14.26
N THR A 151 -13.99 7.18 -14.13
CA THR A 151 -14.69 6.51 -15.25
C THR A 151 -15.73 7.44 -15.88
N MET A 152 -15.27 8.58 -16.39
CA MET A 152 -16.06 9.49 -17.22
C MET A 152 -15.80 9.17 -18.70
N GLY A 153 -16.70 8.40 -19.28
CA GLY A 153 -16.72 8.12 -20.71
C GLY A 153 -18.14 7.85 -21.19
N SER A 154 -19.08 8.77 -20.91
CA SER A 154 -20.38 8.92 -21.61
C SER A 154 -21.32 9.87 -20.85
N VAL A 155 -20.96 11.15 -20.77
CA VAL A 155 -21.95 12.22 -20.56
C VAL A 155 -21.95 13.05 -21.85
N PRO A 156 -23.08 13.24 -22.54
CA PRO A 156 -23.13 14.06 -23.75
C PRO A 156 -22.88 15.50 -23.33
N MET A 157 -21.67 15.99 -23.58
CA MET A 157 -21.34 17.40 -23.49
C MET A 157 -21.80 18.07 -24.77
N HIS A 158 -22.66 19.09 -24.63
CA HIS A 158 -22.99 20.00 -25.72
C HIS A 158 -21.70 20.53 -26.37
N GLU A 159 -21.69 20.51 -27.70
CA GLU A 159 -20.70 21.15 -28.56
C GLU A 159 -20.63 22.64 -28.21
N ASP A 160 -19.61 23.06 -27.45
CA ASP A 160 -19.02 24.42 -27.53
C ASP A 160 -17.85 24.65 -26.56
N ILE A 161 -17.03 23.63 -26.27
CA ILE A 161 -15.76 23.86 -25.57
C ILE A 161 -14.66 23.06 -26.26
N ARG A 162 -14.09 23.66 -27.32
CA ARG A 162 -12.78 23.26 -27.83
C ARG A 162 -11.75 23.52 -26.74
N PHE A 163 -11.03 22.47 -26.35
CA PHE A 163 -9.81 22.56 -25.56
C PHE A 163 -8.78 23.40 -26.34
N SER A 164 -8.59 24.66 -25.93
CA SER A 164 -7.44 25.48 -26.31
C SER A 164 -6.37 25.27 -25.23
N CYS A 165 -5.28 24.60 -25.62
CA CYS A 165 -4.05 24.56 -24.85
C CYS A 165 -3.22 25.81 -25.21
N ASP A 166 -3.59 26.97 -24.68
CA ASP A 166 -2.68 28.13 -24.69
C ASP A 166 -2.67 28.81 -23.33
N SER A 167 -1.54 28.62 -22.64
CA SER A 167 -1.08 29.44 -21.53
C SER A 167 -0.95 30.88 -21.99
N ASN A 168 -1.76 31.80 -21.43
CA ASN A 168 -1.45 33.22 -21.41
C ASN A 168 -1.95 33.85 -20.11
N LEU A 169 -1.07 33.92 -19.11
CA LEU A 169 -1.14 34.91 -18.05
C LEU A 169 -0.65 36.23 -18.63
N SER A 170 -1.56 37.09 -19.08
CA SER A 170 -1.56 38.54 -18.85
C SER A 170 -2.57 39.23 -19.76
N THR A 171 -3.56 39.86 -19.14
CA THR A 171 -4.11 41.21 -19.43
C THR A 171 -5.52 41.29 -18.86
N ARG A 172 -5.71 42.01 -17.76
CA ARG A 172 -6.94 42.80 -17.54
C ARG A 172 -6.60 44.07 -16.76
N SER A 173 -6.31 45.11 -17.52
CA SER A 173 -6.66 46.47 -17.17
C SER A 173 -8.16 46.67 -17.38
N SER A 174 -8.79 47.36 -16.41
CA SER A 174 -9.96 48.22 -16.55
C SER A 174 -11.22 47.70 -17.30
N SER A 175 -12.26 47.40 -16.53
CA SER A 175 -13.61 47.90 -16.84
C SER A 175 -14.43 47.98 -15.55
N SER A 176 -14.81 49.20 -15.18
CA SER A 176 -15.76 49.55 -14.13
C SER A 176 -17.10 48.85 -14.33
N GLY A 177 -17.69 48.35 -13.24
CA GLY A 177 -19.02 47.74 -13.27
C GLY A 177 -19.34 46.95 -12.01
N ASP A 178 -19.67 47.69 -10.95
CA ASP A 178 -20.62 47.36 -9.88
C ASP A 178 -21.14 45.90 -9.84
N ARG A 179 -20.63 45.10 -8.88
CA ARG A 179 -21.19 43.82 -8.37
C ARG A 179 -20.19 43.18 -7.40
N THR A 180 -20.11 43.70 -6.19
CA THR A 180 -19.19 43.24 -5.13
C THR A 180 -19.61 41.96 -4.39
N ALA A 181 -20.76 41.34 -4.73
CA ALA A 181 -21.23 40.13 -4.03
C ALA A 181 -20.91 38.77 -4.74
N GLY A 182 -20.36 38.78 -5.97
CA GLY A 182 -20.13 37.56 -6.76
C GLY A 182 -18.67 37.15 -6.97
N CYS A 183 -17.72 37.92 -6.43
CA CYS A 183 -16.29 37.68 -6.62
C CYS A 183 -15.70 36.78 -5.53
N GLU A 184 -16.15 36.96 -4.27
CA GLU A 184 -15.72 36.11 -3.15
C GLU A 184 -16.18 34.66 -3.33
N THR A 185 -17.41 34.44 -3.80
CA THR A 185 -17.98 33.11 -4.05
C THR A 185 -17.15 32.29 -5.04
N LYS A 186 -16.61 32.92 -6.09
CA LYS A 186 -15.74 32.25 -7.06
C LYS A 186 -14.34 31.94 -6.52
N LEU A 187 -13.87 32.75 -5.56
CA LEU A 187 -12.58 32.55 -4.90
C LEU A 187 -12.69 31.44 -3.85
N THR A 188 -13.78 31.39 -3.08
CA THR A 188 -14.10 30.28 -2.18
C THR A 188 -14.31 28.98 -2.94
N GLU A 189 -15.05 28.98 -4.06
CA GLU A 189 -15.21 27.78 -4.89
C GLU A 189 -13.87 27.29 -5.48
N ARG A 190 -12.93 28.19 -5.76
CA ARG A 190 -11.58 27.82 -6.22
C ARG A 190 -10.75 27.21 -5.09
N PHE A 191 -10.76 27.81 -3.90
CA PHE A 191 -10.06 27.28 -2.75
C PHE A 191 -10.64 25.93 -2.31
N GLU A 192 -11.95 25.76 -2.35
CA GLU A 192 -12.63 24.51 -2.03
C GLU A 192 -12.27 23.42 -3.04
N LYS A 193 -12.26 23.74 -4.35
CA LYS A 193 -11.77 22.82 -5.39
C LYS A 193 -10.29 22.47 -5.22
N GLU A 194 -9.45 23.41 -4.80
CA GLU A 194 -8.03 23.17 -4.57
C GLU A 194 -7.77 22.34 -3.32
N LEU A 195 -8.54 22.55 -2.24
CA LEU A 195 -8.51 21.70 -1.05
C LEU A 195 -8.93 20.28 -1.38
N LEU A 196 -10.05 20.10 -2.07
CA LEU A 196 -10.51 18.80 -2.54
C LEU A 196 -9.48 18.10 -3.44
N ASN A 197 -8.77 18.86 -4.27
CA ASN A 197 -7.72 18.32 -5.11
C ASN A 197 -6.49 17.89 -4.29
N ARG A 198 -6.13 18.64 -3.25
CA ARG A 198 -5.06 18.28 -2.30
C ARG A 198 -5.42 17.04 -1.48
N ASP A 199 -6.62 16.99 -0.90
CA ASP A 199 -7.11 15.84 -0.15
C ASP A 199 -7.11 14.58 -1.01
N ARG A 200 -7.46 14.72 -2.29
CA ARG A 200 -7.41 13.64 -3.26
C ARG A 200 -6.00 13.18 -3.61
N VAL A 201 -5.04 14.10 -3.71
CA VAL A 201 -3.63 13.74 -3.89
C VAL A 201 -3.12 13.00 -2.65
N ILE A 202 -3.50 13.44 -1.45
CA ILE A 202 -3.15 12.76 -0.19
C ILE A 202 -3.71 11.34 -0.18
N GLU A 203 -4.97 11.16 -0.58
CA GLU A 203 -5.62 9.85 -0.66
C GLU A 203 -4.91 8.91 -1.67
N ILE A 204 -4.50 9.44 -2.84
CA ILE A 204 -3.72 8.68 -3.83
C ILE A 204 -2.36 8.24 -3.26
N LEU A 205 -1.69 9.13 -2.52
CA LEU A 205 -0.40 8.84 -1.91
C LEU A 205 -0.54 7.82 -0.77
N GLN A 206 -1.59 7.92 0.05
CA GLN A 206 -1.91 6.94 1.09
C GLN A 206 -2.20 5.56 0.49
N ALA A 207 -3.02 5.48 -0.56
CA ALA A 207 -3.31 4.21 -1.24
C ALA A 207 -2.06 3.59 -1.89
N ARG A 208 -1.13 4.41 -2.41
CA ARG A 208 0.17 3.92 -2.90
C ARG A 208 1.06 3.40 -1.78
N LEU A 209 1.10 4.10 -0.64
CA LEU A 209 1.87 3.69 0.53
C LEU A 209 1.36 2.36 1.10
N GLU A 210 0.04 2.16 1.12
CA GLU A 210 -0.57 0.91 1.56
C GLU A 210 -0.23 -0.27 0.64
N ARG A 211 -0.31 -0.08 -0.68
CA ARG A 211 0.11 -1.10 -1.67
C ARG A 211 1.59 -1.45 -1.50
N LEU A 212 2.45 -0.44 -1.37
CA LEU A 212 3.87 -0.64 -1.14
C LEU A 212 4.13 -1.40 0.18
N SER A 213 3.35 -1.09 1.22
CA SER A 213 3.43 -1.78 2.51
C SER A 213 2.94 -3.24 2.46
N VAL A 214 1.98 -3.55 1.60
CA VAL A 214 1.56 -4.95 1.30
C VAL A 214 2.67 -5.68 0.54
N ASP A 215 3.27 -5.04 -0.46
CA ASP A 215 4.32 -5.65 -1.28
C ASP A 215 5.60 -5.90 -0.45
N VAL A 216 5.99 -4.97 0.42
CA VAL A 216 7.10 -5.15 1.38
C VAL A 216 6.81 -6.31 2.34
N ARG A 217 5.57 -6.45 2.82
CA ARG A 217 5.16 -7.60 3.66
C ARG A 217 5.22 -8.92 2.90
N LYS A 218 4.81 -8.95 1.62
CA LYS A 218 4.93 -10.14 0.77
C LYS A 218 6.39 -10.53 0.52
N VAL A 219 7.28 -9.56 0.30
CA VAL A 219 8.72 -9.82 0.14
C VAL A 219 9.33 -10.33 1.45
N ARG A 220 8.96 -9.75 2.60
CA ARG A 220 9.40 -10.27 3.92
C ARG A 220 8.90 -11.68 4.20
N GLN A 221 7.62 -11.97 3.94
CA GLN A 221 7.05 -13.31 4.13
C GLN A 221 7.63 -14.35 3.15
N GLY A 222 7.99 -13.94 1.94
CA GLY A 222 8.70 -14.79 0.98
C GLY A 222 10.12 -15.16 1.44
N ASN A 223 10.79 -14.28 2.19
CA ASN A 223 12.14 -14.55 2.72
C ASN A 223 12.15 -15.37 4.02
N GLU A 224 11.12 -15.29 4.87
CA GLU A 224 11.11 -16.03 6.15
C GLU A 224 10.68 -17.51 6.02
N VAL A 225 10.03 -17.92 4.92
CA VAL A 225 9.54 -19.30 4.73
C VAL A 225 10.53 -20.18 3.92
N GLY A 226 11.62 -19.59 3.40
CA GLY A 226 12.60 -20.25 2.53
C GLY A 226 13.75 -20.96 3.25
N GLY A 227 13.47 -21.75 4.29
CA GLY A 227 14.47 -22.44 5.12
C GLY A 227 14.55 -23.96 4.94
N MET A 228 14.17 -24.53 3.80
CA MET A 228 14.35 -25.98 3.53
C MET A 228 14.64 -26.26 2.06
N LYS A 229 15.73 -27.00 1.82
CA LYS A 229 16.24 -27.49 0.53
C LYS A 229 15.15 -28.06 -0.38
N ARG A 230 15.02 -27.54 -1.60
CA ARG A 230 14.46 -28.25 -2.77
C ARG A 230 15.18 -27.83 -4.06
N ASP A 231 15.45 -28.83 -4.89
CA ASP A 231 16.15 -28.76 -6.17
C ASP A 231 15.50 -27.79 -7.18
N PRO A 232 16.29 -27.23 -8.12
CA PRO A 232 15.86 -26.13 -8.98
C PRO A 232 14.94 -26.64 -10.11
N LYS A 233 13.66 -26.30 -10.03
CA LYS A 233 12.79 -26.22 -11.21
C LYS A 233 12.73 -24.77 -11.71
N PRO A 234 12.62 -24.55 -13.03
CA PRO A 234 12.76 -23.23 -13.63
C PRO A 234 11.63 -22.34 -13.13
N VAL A 235 12.01 -21.33 -12.35
CA VAL A 235 11.11 -20.31 -11.82
C VAL A 235 10.69 -19.43 -12.99
N ALA A 236 9.37 -19.34 -13.20
CA ALA A 236 8.77 -18.33 -14.05
C ALA A 236 9.29 -16.96 -13.61
N SER A 237 9.88 -16.27 -14.57
CA SER A 237 10.50 -14.95 -14.44
C SER A 237 9.72 -14.03 -13.51
N VAL A 238 10.37 -13.66 -12.40
CA VAL A 238 10.20 -12.33 -11.79
C VAL A 238 10.14 -11.32 -12.94
N PRO A 239 9.22 -10.34 -12.96
CA PRO A 239 9.23 -9.32 -13.99
C PRO A 239 10.55 -8.55 -13.88
N HIS A 240 11.55 -8.98 -14.66
CA HIS A 240 12.65 -8.13 -15.01
C HIS A 240 11.99 -6.93 -15.67
N PHE A 241 12.03 -5.78 -15.00
CA PHE A 241 11.96 -4.51 -15.70
C PHE A 241 12.91 -4.66 -16.87
N CYS A 242 12.37 -4.79 -18.09
CA CYS A 242 13.20 -5.13 -19.22
C CYS A 242 14.19 -3.98 -19.37
N GLU A 243 15.45 -4.30 -19.64
CA GLU A 243 16.52 -3.31 -19.79
C GLU A 243 16.11 -2.22 -20.79
N SER A 244 15.29 -2.59 -21.77
CA SER A 244 14.57 -1.66 -22.65
C SER A 244 13.67 -0.65 -21.92
N ASP A 245 12.81 -1.04 -20.97
CA ASP A 245 11.90 -0.12 -20.27
C ASP A 245 12.67 0.90 -19.41
N MET A 246 13.77 0.46 -18.79
CA MET A 246 14.67 1.34 -18.05
C MET A 246 15.41 2.31 -18.98
N LEU A 247 15.86 1.84 -20.16
CA LEU A 247 16.48 2.70 -21.18
C LEU A 247 15.48 3.73 -21.73
N HIS A 248 14.24 3.35 -22.06
CA HIS A 248 13.21 4.30 -22.49
C HIS A 248 12.90 5.34 -21.42
N ARG A 249 12.93 4.95 -20.14
CA ARG A 249 12.70 5.87 -19.02
C ARG A 249 13.87 6.85 -18.85
N LEU A 250 15.10 6.38 -19.01
CA LEU A 250 16.30 7.22 -18.98
C LEU A 250 16.34 8.18 -20.18
N GLU A 251 15.96 7.72 -21.37
CA GLU A 251 15.81 8.57 -22.56
C GLU A 251 14.73 9.62 -22.37
N PHE A 252 13.60 9.26 -21.75
CA PHE A 252 12.54 10.21 -21.40
C PHE A 252 13.02 11.30 -20.44
N TYR A 253 13.78 10.93 -19.39
CA TYR A 253 14.36 11.91 -18.47
C TYR A 253 15.42 12.78 -19.15
N ARG A 254 16.26 12.21 -20.02
CA ARG A 254 17.22 12.98 -20.82
C ARG A 254 16.50 13.99 -21.71
N ALA A 255 15.50 13.56 -22.49
CA ALA A 255 14.74 14.43 -23.39
C ALA A 255 14.01 15.56 -22.65
N ASN A 256 13.44 15.28 -21.47
CA ASN A 256 12.82 16.31 -20.65
C ASN A 256 13.84 17.29 -20.06
N THR A 257 15.01 16.81 -19.65
CA THR A 257 16.08 17.68 -19.14
C THR A 257 16.61 18.59 -20.24
N ASP A 258 16.79 18.07 -21.46
CA ASP A 258 17.21 18.86 -22.62
C ASP A 258 16.16 19.91 -23.00
N ARG A 259 14.87 19.56 -22.92
CA ARG A 259 13.76 20.49 -23.17
C ARG A 259 13.67 21.57 -22.10
N LEU A 260 13.91 21.23 -20.84
CA LEU A 260 14.00 22.21 -19.75
C LEU A 260 15.18 23.16 -19.96
N GLY A 261 16.35 22.64 -20.37
CA GLY A 261 17.51 23.46 -20.72
C GLY A 261 17.19 24.49 -21.81
N LYS A 262 16.56 24.06 -22.92
CA LYS A 262 16.13 24.97 -23.99
C LYS A 262 15.12 26.03 -23.51
N ASN A 263 14.19 25.66 -22.63
CA ASN A 263 13.24 26.62 -22.05
C ASN A 263 13.94 27.65 -21.15
N LEU A 264 14.94 27.21 -20.37
CA LEU A 264 15.75 28.12 -19.54
C LEU A 264 16.58 29.07 -20.39
N GLU A 265 17.19 28.59 -21.48
CA GLU A 265 17.89 29.45 -22.45
C GLU A 265 16.95 30.46 -23.11
N GLN A 266 15.75 30.06 -23.50
CA GLN A 266 14.73 30.97 -24.04
C GLN A 266 14.30 32.03 -23.02
N MET A 267 14.15 31.63 -21.75
CA MET A 267 13.83 32.54 -20.67
C MET A 267 15.00 33.52 -20.39
N GLU A 268 16.24 33.05 -20.45
CA GLU A 268 17.42 33.91 -20.32
C GLU A 268 17.52 34.90 -21.49
N GLN A 269 17.27 34.46 -22.72
CA GLN A 269 17.19 35.36 -23.89
C GLN A 269 16.08 36.40 -23.74
N ALA A 270 14.91 36.01 -23.22
CA ALA A 270 13.82 36.93 -22.93
C ALA A 270 14.20 37.94 -21.84
N LEU A 271 14.88 37.50 -20.78
CA LEU A 271 15.40 38.39 -19.73
C LEU A 271 16.47 39.36 -20.25
N GLN A 272 17.33 38.91 -21.16
CA GLN A 272 18.32 39.78 -21.82
C GLN A 272 17.66 40.80 -22.75
N CYS A 273 16.59 40.43 -23.46
CA CYS A 273 15.78 41.38 -24.24
C CYS A 273 15.14 42.43 -23.33
N ILE A 274 14.56 42.01 -22.21
CA ILE A 274 13.99 42.91 -21.20
C ILE A 274 15.06 43.84 -20.62
N GLN A 275 16.26 43.33 -20.30
CA GLN A 275 17.38 44.16 -19.82
C GLN A 275 17.85 45.18 -20.87
N LYS A 276 17.85 44.83 -22.16
CA LYS A 276 18.18 45.76 -23.24
C LYS A 276 17.13 46.85 -23.41
N GLU A 277 15.85 46.52 -23.21
CA GLU A 277 14.73 47.49 -23.26
C GLU A 277 14.70 48.42 -22.04
N LEU A 278 15.14 47.94 -20.87
CA LEU A 278 15.18 48.73 -19.64
C LEU A 278 16.42 49.64 -19.52
N GLY A 279 17.41 49.49 -20.41
CA GLY A 279 18.66 50.27 -20.39
C GLY A 279 19.58 49.92 -19.21
N PRO A 280 20.87 50.31 -19.24
CA PRO A 280 21.79 50.03 -18.14
C PRO A 280 21.37 50.84 -16.91
N LEU A 281 20.97 50.14 -15.84
CA LEU A 281 20.80 50.72 -14.52
C LEU A 281 22.17 51.25 -14.08
N GLY A 282 22.30 52.58 -14.11
CA GLY A 282 23.52 53.30 -13.78
C GLY A 282 24.00 53.03 -12.36
N ASP A 283 25.32 53.14 -12.22
CA ASP A 283 26.14 52.94 -11.04
C ASP A 283 25.54 53.45 -9.72
N GLU A 284 25.63 52.60 -8.69
CA GLU A 284 25.51 53.03 -7.30
C GLU A 284 26.52 54.14 -6.96
N PRO A 285 26.11 55.22 -6.28
CA PRO A 285 27.07 56.15 -5.71
C PRO A 285 27.60 55.61 -4.37
N LYS A 286 28.93 55.39 -4.36
CA LYS A 286 29.76 55.16 -3.18
C LYS A 286 29.65 56.31 -2.18
N ILE A 287 29.31 55.98 -0.94
CA ILE A 287 29.34 56.88 0.21
C ILE A 287 30.78 56.98 0.74
N VAL A 288 31.30 58.21 0.85
CA VAL A 288 32.53 58.55 1.60
C VAL A 288 32.16 59.60 2.65
N PRO A 289 32.69 59.52 3.89
CA PRO A 289 32.20 60.31 5.01
C PRO A 289 32.95 61.65 5.13
N ASN A 290 32.26 62.70 5.57
CA ASN A 290 32.95 63.84 6.18
C ASN A 290 32.10 64.56 7.24
N LEU A 291 32.69 64.64 8.43
CA LEU A 291 32.34 65.50 9.56
C LEU A 291 32.55 66.98 9.20
N ARG A 292 31.70 67.89 9.70
CA ARG A 292 32.05 68.92 10.72
C ARG A 292 30.99 70.05 10.85
N HIS A 293 30.69 70.37 12.12
CA HIS A 293 30.35 71.69 12.71
C HIS A 293 29.02 72.37 12.32
N SER A 294 28.29 73.10 13.17
CA SER A 294 28.24 73.34 14.63
C SER A 294 26.92 74.10 14.92
N GLU A 295 26.46 74.03 16.17
CA GLU A 295 25.71 75.08 16.93
C GLU A 295 24.27 75.47 16.49
N THR A 296 23.25 75.03 17.24
CA THR A 296 22.57 75.67 18.41
C THR A 296 21.68 76.87 18.08
N THR A 297 20.38 76.76 18.39
CA THR A 297 19.65 77.69 19.29
C THR A 297 18.21 77.23 19.53
N GLU A 298 17.70 77.66 20.68
CA GLU A 298 16.60 77.13 21.47
C GLU A 298 15.19 77.57 21.02
N ALA A 299 14.23 76.63 21.13
CA ALA A 299 12.85 76.76 21.67
C ALA A 299 11.90 77.89 21.16
N PRO A 300 10.66 77.98 21.69
CA PRO A 300 9.50 77.10 21.44
C PRO A 300 8.31 77.90 20.86
N ASN A 301 7.26 77.27 20.31
CA ASN A 301 5.86 77.74 20.49
C ASN A 301 4.75 76.91 19.82
N LYS A 302 3.75 76.60 20.66
CA LYS A 302 2.30 76.70 20.46
C LYS A 302 1.65 76.03 19.23
N THR A 303 1.09 74.86 19.54
CA THR A 303 -0.16 74.32 19.01
C THR A 303 -1.26 75.39 18.92
N ARG A 304 -1.76 75.65 17.72
CA ARG A 304 -3.08 76.25 17.49
C ARG A 304 -3.81 75.48 16.38
N SER A 305 -4.74 74.65 16.82
CA SER A 305 -5.79 74.03 16.02
C SER A 305 -6.69 75.12 15.42
N SER A 306 -6.78 75.17 14.08
CA SER A 306 -7.75 75.98 13.35
C SER A 306 -8.56 75.06 12.43
N SER A 307 -9.74 74.68 12.91
CA SER A 307 -10.81 74.06 12.14
C SER A 307 -11.48 75.13 11.27
N CYS A 308 -11.40 75.00 9.94
CA CYS A 308 -12.17 75.82 9.00
C CYS A 308 -13.26 74.95 8.36
N VAL A 309 -14.46 75.03 8.94
CA VAL A 309 -15.72 74.63 8.31
C VAL A 309 -16.06 75.71 7.29
N TYR A 310 -16.19 75.34 6.01
CA TYR A 310 -16.84 76.19 5.01
C TYR A 310 -18.22 75.61 4.76
N ASP A 311 -19.25 76.36 5.16
CA ASP A 311 -20.62 76.11 4.74
C ASP A 311 -21.31 77.40 4.31
N HIS A 312 -22.18 77.22 3.33
CA HIS A 312 -22.63 78.16 2.32
C HIS A 312 -23.42 79.39 2.80
N HIS A 313 -23.16 80.54 2.17
CA HIS A 313 -24.15 81.62 1.99
C HIS A 313 -24.21 82.06 0.51
N PRO A 314 -25.42 82.34 -0.04
CA PRO A 314 -25.56 82.81 -1.41
C PRO A 314 -25.29 84.31 -1.47
N VAL A 315 -24.28 84.72 -2.24
CA VAL A 315 -24.03 86.14 -2.49
C VAL A 315 -24.98 86.60 -3.60
N SER A 316 -26.00 87.33 -3.16
CA SER A 316 -26.84 88.22 -3.94
C SER A 316 -25.99 89.03 -4.94
N GLU A 317 -26.37 89.00 -6.22
CA GLU A 317 -25.92 89.92 -7.26
C GLU A 317 -26.05 91.38 -6.76
N ARG A 318 -24.95 91.95 -6.29
CA ARG A 318 -24.75 93.39 -6.30
C ARG A 318 -23.84 93.68 -7.47
N VAL A 319 -24.41 94.27 -8.50
CA VAL A 319 -23.65 94.96 -9.55
C VAL A 319 -22.84 96.04 -8.83
N VAL A 320 -21.57 95.75 -8.55
CA VAL A 320 -20.62 96.75 -8.05
C VAL A 320 -20.27 97.64 -9.23
N GLN A 321 -21.06 98.70 -9.42
CA GLN A 321 -20.66 99.79 -10.30
C GLN A 321 -19.39 100.41 -9.74
N CYS A 322 -18.33 100.42 -10.55
CA CYS A 322 -17.05 101.00 -10.19
C CYS A 322 -17.24 102.51 -9.95
N PRO A 323 -16.91 103.05 -8.77
CA PRO A 323 -17.15 104.46 -8.43
C PRO A 323 -16.51 105.47 -9.41
N LYS A 324 -15.45 105.04 -10.11
CA LYS A 324 -14.70 105.86 -11.06
C LYS A 324 -15.46 106.16 -12.36
N ASP A 325 -16.35 105.28 -12.82
CA ASP A 325 -17.17 105.50 -14.03
C ASP A 325 -18.25 106.57 -13.82
N ILE A 326 -18.79 106.63 -12.60
CA ILE A 326 -19.81 107.63 -12.24
C ILE A 326 -19.17 109.02 -12.19
N GLU A 327 -17.91 109.10 -11.77
CA GLU A 327 -17.19 110.35 -11.62
C GLU A 327 -16.70 110.91 -12.97
N SER A 328 -16.19 110.05 -13.86
CA SER A 328 -15.84 110.43 -15.24
C SER A 328 -17.08 110.81 -16.07
N GLN A 329 -18.19 110.10 -15.91
CA GLN A 329 -19.45 110.42 -16.59
C GLN A 329 -20.03 111.77 -16.11
N LYS A 330 -19.88 112.10 -14.83
CA LYS A 330 -20.23 113.42 -14.29
C LYS A 330 -19.37 114.53 -14.89
N GLN A 331 -18.06 114.31 -14.98
CA GLN A 331 -17.11 115.26 -15.57
C GLN A 331 -17.45 115.54 -17.05
N TYR A 332 -17.78 114.51 -17.83
CA TYR A 332 -18.24 114.65 -19.20
C TYR A 332 -19.52 115.49 -19.32
N SER A 333 -20.50 115.26 -18.42
CA SER A 333 -21.74 116.05 -18.41
C SER A 333 -21.52 117.53 -18.08
N LEU A 334 -20.58 117.82 -17.17
CA LEU A 334 -20.22 119.18 -16.77
C LEU A 334 -19.55 119.91 -17.94
N LEU A 335 -18.65 119.22 -18.65
CA LEU A 335 -17.98 119.76 -19.83
C LEU A 335 -18.96 120.08 -20.96
N LEU A 336 -19.92 119.18 -21.20
CA LEU A 336 -20.99 119.38 -22.19
C LEU A 336 -21.88 120.58 -21.82
N HIS A 337 -22.15 120.78 -20.53
CA HIS A 337 -22.91 121.91 -20.03
C HIS A 337 -22.16 123.24 -20.24
N GLU A 338 -20.86 123.30 -19.91
CA GLU A 338 -20.03 124.50 -20.12
C GLU A 338 -19.88 124.83 -21.61
N TYR A 339 -19.66 123.82 -22.46
CA TYR A 339 -19.65 123.97 -23.92
C TYR A 339 -20.94 124.61 -24.44
N THR A 340 -22.09 124.13 -23.95
CA THR A 340 -23.41 124.64 -24.35
C THR A 340 -23.58 126.09 -23.90
N LYS A 341 -23.16 126.42 -22.68
CA LYS A 341 -23.17 127.78 -22.14
C LYS A 341 -22.31 128.73 -22.99
N LYS A 342 -21.07 128.35 -23.29
CA LYS A 342 -20.16 129.15 -24.14
C LYS A 342 -20.69 129.34 -25.56
N THR A 343 -21.37 128.34 -26.10
CA THR A 343 -22.05 128.43 -27.39
C THR A 343 -23.17 129.48 -27.37
N THR A 344 -23.94 129.56 -26.28
CA THR A 344 -24.96 130.61 -26.13
C THR A 344 -24.36 132.00 -25.93
N GLU A 345 -23.27 132.13 -25.17
CA GLU A 345 -22.52 133.39 -24.98
C GLU A 345 -21.92 133.89 -26.31
N CYS A 346 -21.29 133.01 -27.09
CA CYS A 346 -20.82 133.27 -28.46
C CYS A 346 -21.94 133.81 -29.35
N ARG A 347 -23.11 133.15 -29.33
CA ARG A 347 -24.27 133.54 -30.14
C ARG A 347 -24.76 134.92 -29.75
N GLN A 348 -24.90 135.19 -28.45
CA GLN A 348 -25.32 136.49 -27.93
C GLN A 348 -24.33 137.61 -28.26
N LEU A 349 -23.02 137.36 -28.16
CA LEU A 349 -21.99 138.33 -28.55
C LEU A 349 -21.97 138.56 -30.05
N SER A 350 -22.10 137.51 -30.86
CA SER A 350 -22.22 137.61 -32.32
C SER A 350 -23.45 138.42 -32.73
N GLU A 351 -24.59 138.24 -32.05
CA GLU A 351 -25.80 139.04 -32.24
C GLU A 351 -25.59 140.51 -31.84
N ARG A 352 -24.87 140.80 -30.75
CA ARG A 352 -24.51 142.18 -30.37
C ARG A 352 -23.57 142.83 -31.39
N LEU A 353 -22.63 142.06 -31.92
CA LEU A 353 -21.68 142.48 -32.95
C LEU A 353 -22.36 142.71 -34.31
N ALA A 354 -23.40 141.95 -34.62
CA ALA A 354 -24.26 142.19 -35.78
C ALA A 354 -25.12 143.46 -35.60
N LYS A 355 -25.64 143.72 -34.39
CA LYS A 355 -26.40 144.94 -34.07
C LYS A 355 -25.52 146.21 -34.10
N SER A 356 -24.23 146.11 -33.79
CA SER A 356 -23.28 147.23 -33.87
C SER A 356 -22.81 147.55 -35.31
N GLN A 357 -23.28 146.82 -36.34
CA GLN A 357 -22.99 147.11 -37.76
C GLN A 357 -24.01 148.06 -38.42
N ALA A 358 -25.04 148.53 -37.70
CA ALA A 358 -26.20 149.22 -38.29
C ALA A 358 -26.27 150.75 -38.05
N GLY A 359 -25.16 151.44 -37.73
CA GLY A 359 -25.12 152.90 -37.53
C GLY A 359 -24.09 153.61 -38.45
N PRO A 360 -24.34 154.86 -38.92
CA PRO A 360 -23.42 155.57 -39.83
C PRO A 360 -22.38 156.46 -39.13
N SER A 361 -21.12 156.23 -39.50
CA SER A 361 -19.93 157.12 -39.60
C SER A 361 -19.66 158.21 -38.54
N ASP A 362 -18.65 158.00 -37.70
CA ASP A 362 -17.40 158.81 -37.66
C ASP A 362 -16.37 158.20 -36.66
N PRO A 363 -15.05 158.52 -36.74
CA PRO A 363 -13.97 157.68 -36.19
C PRO A 363 -13.67 157.89 -34.69
N LEU A 364 -13.14 156.82 -34.05
CA LEU A 364 -12.76 156.67 -32.62
C LEU A 364 -13.96 156.55 -31.66
N PRO A 365 -13.77 156.21 -30.37
CA PRO A 365 -13.47 154.94 -29.69
C PRO A 365 -14.32 153.68 -30.01
N GLU A 366 -15.26 153.73 -30.97
CA GLU A 366 -16.14 152.58 -31.26
C GLU A 366 -15.45 151.45 -32.07
N ASP A 367 -14.45 151.76 -32.90
CA ASP A 367 -13.70 150.76 -33.67
C ASP A 367 -12.79 149.90 -32.79
N THR A 368 -12.24 150.47 -31.72
CA THR A 368 -11.46 149.71 -30.73
C THR A 368 -12.37 148.77 -29.95
N GLU A 369 -13.58 149.19 -29.60
CA GLU A 369 -14.61 148.33 -28.99
C GLU A 369 -15.02 147.19 -29.93
N ARG A 370 -15.22 147.49 -31.21
CA ARG A 370 -15.56 146.49 -32.23
C ARG A 370 -14.44 145.47 -32.43
N GLU A 371 -13.19 145.90 -32.45
CA GLU A 371 -12.04 145.01 -32.59
C GLU A 371 -11.82 144.17 -31.33
N MET A 372 -12.06 144.74 -30.14
CA MET A 372 -12.12 144.01 -28.87
C MET A 372 -13.25 142.96 -28.86
N LEU A 373 -14.44 143.27 -29.34
CA LEU A 373 -15.56 142.32 -29.43
C LEU A 373 -15.29 141.21 -30.47
N LYS A 374 -14.69 141.53 -31.62
CA LYS A 374 -14.27 140.53 -32.63
C LYS A 374 -13.19 139.61 -32.09
N LYS A 375 -12.21 140.17 -31.37
CA LYS A 375 -11.19 139.40 -30.66
C LYS A 375 -11.84 138.49 -29.63
N ARG A 376 -12.79 139.00 -28.84
CA ARG A 376 -13.53 138.19 -27.86
C ARG A 376 -14.38 137.09 -28.49
N CYS A 377 -15.02 137.33 -29.63
CA CYS A 377 -15.75 136.30 -30.36
C CYS A 377 -14.80 135.21 -30.92
N ARG A 378 -13.64 135.60 -31.43
CA ARG A 378 -12.60 134.64 -31.87
C ARG A 378 -12.09 133.79 -30.71
N GLU A 379 -11.74 134.43 -29.58
CA GLU A 379 -11.33 133.72 -28.35
C GLU A 379 -12.40 132.73 -27.88
N LEU A 380 -13.68 133.11 -27.90
CA LEU A 380 -14.75 132.20 -27.50
C LEU A 380 -15.01 131.06 -28.50
N LEU A 381 -14.75 131.27 -29.80
CA LEU A 381 -14.79 130.20 -30.81
C LEU A 381 -13.60 129.24 -30.64
N ASP A 382 -12.41 129.77 -30.35
CA ASP A 382 -11.23 128.96 -30.04
C ASP A 382 -11.45 128.14 -28.75
N GLU A 383 -12.00 128.75 -27.69
CA GLU A 383 -12.44 128.05 -26.47
C GLU A 383 -13.49 126.96 -26.80
N GLN A 384 -14.45 127.25 -27.67
CA GLN A 384 -15.47 126.30 -28.11
C GLN A 384 -14.84 125.09 -28.82
N ASP A 385 -13.88 125.30 -29.72
CA ASP A 385 -13.21 124.21 -30.42
C ASP A 385 -12.29 123.41 -29.49
N GLN A 386 -11.62 124.05 -28.53
CA GLN A 386 -10.88 123.35 -27.47
C GLN A 386 -11.81 122.43 -26.65
N PHE A 387 -12.99 122.90 -26.26
CA PHE A 387 -13.97 122.07 -25.57
C PHE A 387 -14.47 120.89 -26.43
N ARG A 388 -14.64 121.06 -27.75
CA ARG A 388 -15.00 119.94 -28.64
C ARG A 388 -13.90 118.86 -28.68
N VAL A 389 -12.64 119.28 -28.75
CA VAL A 389 -11.50 118.36 -28.72
C VAL A 389 -11.49 117.59 -27.41
N LEU A 390 -11.60 118.30 -26.28
CA LEU A 390 -11.61 117.67 -24.96
C LEU A 390 -12.79 116.69 -24.76
N ILE A 391 -13.99 117.03 -25.26
CA ILE A 391 -15.15 116.13 -25.24
C ILE A 391 -14.87 114.84 -26.04
N ARG A 392 -14.23 114.94 -27.21
CA ARG A 392 -13.87 113.75 -28.01
C ARG A 392 -12.82 112.92 -27.29
N GLU A 393 -11.78 113.54 -26.75
CA GLU A 393 -10.73 112.86 -25.97
C GLU A 393 -11.29 112.12 -24.76
N GLN A 394 -12.20 112.75 -24.01
CA GLN A 394 -12.90 112.11 -22.89
C GLN A 394 -13.78 110.93 -23.36
N SER A 395 -14.47 111.06 -24.49
CA SER A 395 -15.26 109.96 -25.08
C SER A 395 -14.38 108.77 -25.44
N THR A 396 -13.26 109.02 -26.13
CA THR A 396 -12.29 107.97 -26.50
C THR A 396 -11.69 107.30 -25.26
N GLN A 397 -11.34 108.07 -24.23
CA GLN A 397 -10.85 107.51 -22.97
C GLN A 397 -11.89 106.60 -22.29
N LEU A 398 -13.17 107.00 -22.27
CA LEU A 398 -14.25 106.18 -21.73
C LEU A 398 -14.44 104.88 -22.52
N GLU A 399 -14.34 104.94 -23.86
CA GLU A 399 -14.37 103.76 -24.72
C GLU A 399 -13.19 102.82 -24.43
N ASP A 400 -11.97 103.33 -24.31
CA ASP A 400 -10.78 102.56 -23.95
C ASP A 400 -10.92 101.90 -22.56
N TYR A 401 -11.47 102.62 -21.58
CA TYR A 401 -11.74 102.06 -20.25
C TYR A 401 -12.77 100.95 -20.30
N ARG A 402 -13.84 101.13 -21.09
CA ARG A 402 -14.87 100.11 -21.28
C ARG A 402 -14.31 98.87 -21.95
N GLU A 403 -13.49 99.01 -22.98
CA GLU A 403 -12.82 97.89 -23.64
C GLU A 403 -11.89 97.14 -22.68
N LYS A 404 -11.05 97.86 -21.93
CA LYS A 404 -10.18 97.27 -20.91
C LYS A 404 -10.98 96.55 -19.82
N TYR A 405 -12.12 97.11 -19.40
CA TYR A 405 -13.01 96.49 -18.43
C TYR A 405 -13.60 95.18 -18.97
N LEU A 406 -14.09 95.18 -20.21
CA LEU A 406 -14.64 93.98 -20.84
C LEU A 406 -13.57 92.88 -21.02
N ASP A 407 -12.36 93.24 -21.45
CA ASP A 407 -11.23 92.31 -21.56
C ASP A 407 -10.82 91.76 -20.18
N ALA A 408 -10.75 92.61 -19.15
CA ALA A 408 -10.48 92.17 -17.79
C ALA A 408 -11.59 91.24 -17.23
N GLN A 409 -12.86 91.54 -17.54
CA GLN A 409 -14.00 90.70 -17.16
C GLN A 409 -13.93 89.34 -17.85
N GLN A 410 -13.67 89.30 -19.16
CA GLN A 410 -13.49 88.07 -19.91
C GLN A 410 -12.35 87.23 -19.33
N LYS A 411 -11.18 87.83 -19.06
CA LYS A 411 -10.04 87.15 -18.44
C LYS A 411 -10.38 86.57 -17.07
N THR A 412 -11.17 87.30 -16.27
CA THR A 412 -11.61 86.82 -14.94
C THR A 412 -12.51 85.60 -15.07
N GLU A 413 -13.43 85.60 -16.03
CA GLU A 413 -14.31 84.45 -16.32
C GLU A 413 -13.53 83.25 -16.87
N GLU A 414 -12.56 83.46 -17.77
CA GLU A 414 -11.67 82.42 -18.26
C GLU A 414 -10.82 81.81 -17.14
N GLN A 415 -10.25 82.64 -16.26
CA GLN A 415 -9.52 82.18 -15.07
C GLN A 415 -10.43 81.43 -14.09
N ARG A 416 -11.69 81.85 -13.93
CA ARG A 416 -12.67 81.13 -13.10
C ARG A 416 -12.90 79.72 -13.63
N LEU A 417 -13.12 79.58 -14.94
CA LEU A 417 -13.28 78.26 -15.59
C LEU A 417 -12.02 77.39 -15.44
N GLN A 418 -10.83 77.99 -15.56
CA GLN A 418 -9.56 77.29 -15.34
C GLN A 418 -9.41 76.82 -13.89
N LEU A 419 -9.75 77.67 -12.90
CA LEU A 419 -9.73 77.32 -11.49
C LEU A 419 -10.73 76.19 -11.18
N ASP A 420 -11.92 76.22 -11.77
CA ASP A 420 -12.91 75.16 -11.57
C ASP A 420 -12.48 73.84 -12.21
N LYS A 421 -11.85 73.88 -13.39
CA LYS A 421 -11.22 72.71 -14.00
C LYS A 421 -10.13 72.13 -13.07
N LEU A 422 -9.26 72.98 -12.53
CA LEU A 422 -8.21 72.57 -11.61
C LEU A 422 -8.78 71.98 -10.31
N ARG A 423 -9.85 72.57 -9.75
CA ARG A 423 -10.54 72.06 -8.56
C ARG A 423 -11.13 70.67 -8.80
N ILE A 424 -11.76 70.43 -9.95
CA ILE A 424 -12.30 69.11 -10.31
C ILE A 424 -11.17 68.09 -10.47
N THR A 425 -10.07 68.47 -11.15
CA THR A 425 -8.92 67.57 -11.28
C THR A 425 -8.28 67.25 -9.94
N ASN A 426 -8.18 68.23 -9.04
CA ASN A 426 -7.60 68.03 -7.71
C ASN A 426 -8.47 67.09 -6.87
N LYS A 427 -9.80 67.30 -6.84
CA LYS A 427 -10.75 66.36 -6.19
C LYS A 427 -10.64 64.93 -6.72
N ARG A 428 -10.44 64.76 -8.02
CA ARG A 428 -10.24 63.43 -8.63
C ARG A 428 -8.93 62.80 -8.19
N VAL A 429 -7.84 63.57 -8.18
CA VAL A 429 -6.52 63.10 -7.72
C VAL A 429 -6.57 62.74 -6.23
N GLU A 430 -7.20 63.57 -5.39
CA GLU A 430 -7.41 63.27 -3.96
C GLU A 430 -8.19 61.96 -3.77
N ALA A 431 -9.27 61.75 -4.52
CA ALA A 431 -10.04 60.51 -4.47
C ALA A 431 -9.20 59.28 -4.88
N GLN A 432 -8.35 59.43 -5.90
CA GLN A 432 -7.43 58.37 -6.33
C GLN A 432 -6.38 58.07 -5.26
N ILE A 433 -5.72 59.08 -4.70
CA ILE A 433 -4.73 58.93 -3.63
C ILE A 433 -5.37 58.21 -2.43
N ASN A 434 -6.57 58.62 -2.01
CA ASN A 434 -7.29 57.99 -0.90
C ASN A 434 -7.61 56.52 -1.20
N TYR A 435 -8.01 56.19 -2.43
CA TYR A 435 -8.25 54.82 -2.84
C TYR A 435 -6.97 53.96 -2.80
N GLU A 436 -5.85 54.48 -3.30
CA GLU A 436 -4.56 53.78 -3.27
C GLU A 436 -4.07 53.56 -1.83
N VAL A 437 -4.23 54.55 -0.95
CA VAL A 437 -3.93 54.42 0.48
C VAL A 437 -4.76 53.31 1.13
N GLU A 438 -6.06 53.23 0.86
CA GLU A 438 -6.90 52.16 1.39
C GLU A 438 -6.54 50.79 0.83
N GLN A 439 -6.14 50.70 -0.44
CA GLN A 439 -5.61 49.45 -1.00
C GLN A 439 -4.32 49.02 -0.31
N ILE A 440 -3.39 49.94 -0.07
CA ILE A 440 -2.13 49.67 0.62
C ILE A 440 -2.41 49.20 2.05
N LYS A 441 -3.32 49.87 2.78
CA LYS A 441 -3.73 49.45 4.12
C LYS A 441 -4.29 48.03 4.16
N ARG A 442 -5.17 47.67 3.21
CA ARG A 442 -5.70 46.30 3.13
C ARG A 442 -4.59 45.27 2.91
N LYS A 443 -3.68 45.53 1.96
CA LYS A 443 -2.53 44.63 1.72
C LYS A 443 -1.66 44.44 2.97
N PHE A 444 -1.41 45.51 3.73
CA PHE A 444 -0.67 45.40 4.99
C PHE A 444 -1.45 44.61 6.06
N GLN A 445 -2.75 44.84 6.19
CA GLN A 445 -3.59 44.10 7.14
C GLN A 445 -3.67 42.61 6.79
N ASP A 446 -3.82 42.27 5.51
CA ASP A 446 -3.83 40.88 5.06
C ASP A 446 -2.47 40.22 5.31
N LYS A 447 -1.36 40.91 5.03
CA LYS A 447 -0.01 40.39 5.33
C LYS A 447 0.22 40.21 6.83
N LEU A 448 -0.24 41.13 7.66
CA LEU A 448 -0.20 40.99 9.12
C LEU A 448 -1.01 39.78 9.58
N ARG A 449 -2.21 39.56 9.02
CA ARG A 449 -3.05 38.40 9.32
C ARG A 449 -2.37 37.09 8.92
N GLU A 450 -1.72 37.05 7.75
CA GLU A 450 -0.92 35.91 7.30
C GLU A 450 0.28 35.63 8.21
N LEU A 451 0.91 36.67 8.78
CA LEU A 451 2.08 36.53 9.65
C LEU A 451 1.72 36.19 11.10
N THR A 452 0.51 36.54 11.54
CA THR A 452 0.01 36.34 12.92
C THR A 452 0.13 34.89 13.46
N PRO A 453 -0.10 33.81 12.68
CA PRO A 453 -0.04 32.45 13.21
C PRO A 453 1.39 31.86 13.36
N TYR A 454 2.41 32.41 12.69
CA TYR A 454 3.75 31.79 12.66
C TYR A 454 4.42 31.64 14.04
N PRO A 455 4.32 32.61 14.98
CA PRO A 455 4.88 32.43 16.32
C PRO A 455 4.28 31.23 17.06
N ARG A 456 2.96 31.02 16.97
CA ARG A 456 2.29 29.86 17.60
C ARG A 456 2.68 28.55 16.93
N LEU A 457 2.75 28.54 15.60
CA LEU A 457 3.20 27.35 14.87
C LEU A 457 4.64 26.99 15.23
N LEU A 458 5.51 27.98 15.42
CA LEU A 458 6.88 27.78 15.88
C LEU A 458 6.91 27.18 17.30
N GLU A 459 6.15 27.75 18.24
CA GLU A 459 6.01 27.21 19.61
C GLU A 459 5.49 25.76 19.61
N GLU A 460 4.52 25.44 18.74
CA GLU A 460 4.01 24.08 18.57
C GLU A 460 5.06 23.11 18.01
N GLU A 461 5.85 23.53 17.01
CA GLU A 461 6.93 22.71 16.47
C GLU A 461 8.10 22.55 17.45
N GLU A 462 8.42 23.58 18.24
CA GLU A 462 9.41 23.51 19.31
C GLU A 462 8.95 22.53 20.41
N ALA A 463 7.68 22.59 20.81
CA ALA A 463 7.09 21.65 21.77
C ALA A 463 7.12 20.19 21.26
N LYS A 464 6.79 19.97 19.97
CA LYS A 464 6.91 18.63 19.35
C LYS A 464 8.36 18.16 19.32
N CYS A 465 9.32 19.03 19.01
CA CYS A 465 10.73 18.70 19.02
C CYS A 465 11.20 18.27 20.42
N GLU A 466 10.80 18.98 21.47
CA GLU A 466 11.13 18.60 22.85
C GLU A 466 10.50 17.26 23.25
N GLN A 467 9.22 17.03 22.92
CA GLN A 467 8.56 15.74 23.15
C GLN A 467 9.28 14.58 22.45
N LEU A 468 9.74 14.78 21.21
CA LEU A 468 10.50 13.78 20.48
C LEU A 468 11.90 13.54 21.08
N LYS A 469 12.54 14.57 21.63
CA LYS A 469 13.82 14.42 22.35
C LYS A 469 13.63 13.60 23.62
N GLU A 470 12.63 13.91 24.43
CA GLU A 470 12.29 13.16 25.65
C GLU A 470 11.97 11.70 25.31
N SER A 471 11.13 11.46 24.30
CA SER A 471 10.81 10.11 23.84
C SER A 471 12.05 9.35 23.37
N ASN A 472 12.92 9.97 22.57
CA ASN A 472 14.18 9.33 22.17
C ASN A 472 15.07 9.01 23.37
N GLN A 473 15.20 9.92 24.34
CA GLN A 473 15.99 9.68 25.55
C GLN A 473 15.46 8.49 26.36
N THR A 474 14.13 8.35 26.48
CA THR A 474 13.52 7.18 27.13
C THR A 474 13.85 5.89 26.39
N LEU A 475 13.72 5.87 25.05
CA LEU A 475 14.07 4.71 24.22
C LEU A 475 15.55 4.33 24.33
N TYR A 476 16.46 5.31 24.37
CA TYR A 476 17.88 5.05 24.59
C TYR A 476 18.13 4.40 25.97
N SER A 477 17.48 4.91 27.02
CA SER A 477 17.61 4.33 28.36
C SER A 477 17.08 2.89 28.45
N GLU A 478 15.98 2.60 27.74
CA GLU A 478 15.42 1.26 27.64
C GLU A 478 16.33 0.30 26.85
N LEU A 479 16.93 0.78 25.76
CA LEU A 479 17.88 0.03 24.97
C LEU A 479 19.13 -0.32 25.78
N GLU A 480 19.68 0.64 26.54
CA GLU A 480 20.80 0.38 27.45
C GLU A 480 20.45 -0.66 28.53
N ARG A 481 19.24 -0.58 29.09
CA ARG A 481 18.75 -1.56 30.06
C ARG A 481 18.63 -2.94 29.43
N ALA A 482 18.08 -3.04 28.22
CA ALA A 482 17.95 -4.28 27.48
C ALA A 482 19.32 -4.90 27.13
N LEU A 483 20.29 -4.08 26.71
CA LEU A 483 21.67 -4.51 26.46
C LEU A 483 22.35 -5.06 27.72
N LYS A 484 22.18 -4.38 28.86
CA LYS A 484 22.68 -4.89 30.16
C LYS A 484 22.06 -6.23 30.51
N GLN A 485 20.73 -6.37 30.31
CA GLN A 485 20.03 -7.63 30.54
C GLN A 485 20.52 -8.75 29.61
N ALA A 486 20.65 -8.48 28.30
CA ALA A 486 21.19 -9.44 27.34
C ALA A 486 22.59 -9.91 27.74
N LYS A 487 23.49 -8.99 28.08
CA LYS A 487 24.84 -9.31 28.55
C LYS A 487 24.84 -10.20 29.80
N THR A 488 24.01 -9.88 30.79
CA THR A 488 23.91 -10.74 31.99
C THR A 488 23.36 -12.14 31.69
N LEU A 489 22.48 -12.29 30.69
CA LEU A 489 22.00 -13.60 30.25
C LEU A 489 23.08 -14.36 29.47
N GLU A 490 23.85 -13.68 28.63
CA GLU A 490 25.01 -14.25 27.92
C GLU A 490 26.06 -14.76 28.92
N ASP A 491 26.43 -13.96 29.92
CA ASP A 491 27.38 -14.34 30.97
C ASP A 491 26.88 -15.56 31.76
N ARG A 492 25.57 -15.60 32.08
CA ARG A 492 24.94 -16.75 32.74
C ARG A 492 24.97 -18.01 31.87
N LEU A 493 24.67 -17.87 30.58
CA LEU A 493 24.66 -18.98 29.64
C LEU A 493 26.08 -19.53 29.44
N ALA A 494 27.09 -18.66 29.32
CA ALA A 494 28.49 -19.05 29.27
C ALA A 494 28.93 -19.79 30.55
N SER A 495 28.51 -19.31 31.73
CA SER A 495 28.79 -19.99 33.00
C SER A 495 28.13 -21.37 33.09
N VAL A 496 26.88 -21.52 32.64
CA VAL A 496 26.18 -22.81 32.60
C VAL A 496 26.84 -23.77 31.62
N HIS A 497 27.23 -23.30 30.43
CA HIS A 497 27.97 -24.11 29.46
C HIS A 497 29.30 -24.59 30.05
N ALA A 498 30.09 -23.70 30.66
CA ALA A 498 31.35 -24.08 31.30
C ALA A 498 31.15 -25.11 32.42
N ALA A 499 30.11 -24.96 33.25
CA ALA A 499 29.78 -25.93 34.29
C ALA A 499 29.36 -27.29 33.70
N LYS A 500 28.53 -27.30 32.65
CA LYS A 500 28.10 -28.54 31.97
C LYS A 500 29.24 -29.23 31.25
N ASP A 501 30.12 -28.49 30.60
CA ASP A 501 31.31 -29.05 29.97
C ASP A 501 32.23 -29.70 31.02
N ALA A 502 32.41 -29.07 32.18
CA ALA A 502 33.17 -29.66 33.28
C ALA A 502 32.51 -30.94 33.82
N GLU A 503 31.19 -30.94 34.03
CA GLU A 503 30.43 -32.15 34.43
C GLU A 503 30.57 -33.28 33.41
N LEU A 504 30.43 -32.97 32.11
CA LEU A 504 30.58 -33.94 31.02
C LEU A 504 32.01 -34.48 30.94
N GLN A 505 33.02 -33.63 31.11
CA GLN A 505 34.42 -34.06 31.17
C GLN A 505 34.68 -35.00 32.35
N GLN A 506 34.14 -34.69 33.54
CA GLN A 506 34.25 -35.55 34.71
C GLN A 506 33.55 -36.91 34.49
N ALA A 507 32.32 -36.89 33.96
CA ALA A 507 31.58 -38.12 33.65
C ALA A 507 32.30 -38.98 32.60
N LEU A 508 32.89 -38.34 31.57
CA LEU A 508 33.69 -39.01 30.57
C LEU A 508 34.95 -39.66 31.19
N GLN A 509 35.68 -38.93 32.03
CA GLN A 509 36.86 -39.46 32.73
C GLN A 509 36.48 -40.64 33.64
N HIS A 510 35.37 -40.53 34.36
CA HIS A 510 34.88 -41.61 35.22
C HIS A 510 34.54 -42.86 34.39
N SER A 511 33.78 -42.72 33.32
CA SER A 511 33.44 -43.84 32.43
C SER A 511 34.67 -44.45 31.75
N GLN A 512 35.67 -43.65 31.38
CA GLN A 512 36.94 -44.17 30.86
C GLN A 512 37.69 -45.02 31.88
N LEU A 513 37.69 -44.59 33.15
CA LEU A 513 38.31 -45.32 34.25
C LEU A 513 37.57 -46.63 34.56
N GLU A 514 36.24 -46.61 34.57
CA GLU A 514 35.43 -47.84 34.70
C GLU A 514 35.69 -48.81 33.54
N LEU A 515 35.78 -48.31 32.31
CA LEU A 515 36.11 -49.13 31.15
C LEU A 515 37.51 -49.73 31.24
N SER A 516 38.52 -49.01 31.74
CA SER A 516 39.85 -49.58 31.96
C SER A 516 39.83 -50.67 33.02
N GLN A 517 39.12 -50.44 34.14
CA GLN A 517 38.98 -51.44 35.20
C GLN A 517 38.28 -52.71 34.71
N LEU A 518 37.19 -52.58 33.94
CA LEU A 518 36.50 -53.73 33.36
C LEU A 518 37.37 -54.49 32.36
N ARG A 519 38.19 -53.79 31.57
CA ARG A 519 39.16 -54.43 30.66
C ARG A 519 40.21 -55.24 31.43
N GLU A 520 40.75 -54.68 32.51
CA GLU A 520 41.70 -55.38 33.38
C GLU A 520 41.07 -56.62 34.02
N GLN A 521 39.85 -56.50 34.55
CA GLN A 521 39.10 -57.63 35.13
C GLN A 521 38.83 -58.73 34.10
N LEU A 522 38.41 -58.36 32.87
CA LEU A 522 38.22 -59.32 31.79
C LEU A 522 39.53 -60.03 31.40
N GLN A 523 40.65 -59.32 31.39
CA GLN A 523 41.96 -59.89 31.12
C GLN A 523 42.40 -60.86 32.22
N GLN A 524 42.17 -60.51 33.49
CA GLN A 524 42.42 -61.40 34.63
C GLN A 524 41.57 -62.67 34.52
N LEU A 525 40.25 -62.54 34.36
CA LEU A 525 39.36 -63.70 34.19
C LEU A 525 39.73 -64.58 32.99
N ALA A 526 40.17 -63.97 31.88
CA ALA A 526 40.65 -64.73 30.73
C ALA A 526 41.91 -65.54 31.06
N SER A 527 42.85 -64.97 31.81
CA SER A 527 44.06 -65.67 32.26
C SER A 527 43.76 -66.79 33.27
N GLU A 528 42.85 -66.55 34.22
CA GLU A 528 42.39 -67.57 35.18
C GLU A 528 41.68 -68.72 34.47
N LYS A 529 40.81 -68.41 33.50
CA LYS A 529 40.16 -69.42 32.67
C LYS A 529 41.20 -70.25 31.91
N GLN A 530 42.20 -69.62 31.30
CA GLN A 530 43.25 -70.33 30.59
C GLN A 530 44.01 -71.28 31.52
N GLN A 531 44.39 -70.83 32.73
CA GLN A 531 45.05 -71.67 33.73
C GLN A 531 44.15 -72.84 34.17
N SER A 532 42.85 -72.59 34.36
CA SER A 532 41.88 -73.65 34.67
C SER A 532 41.73 -74.67 33.53
N ASP A 533 41.75 -74.23 32.27
CA ASP A 533 41.68 -75.11 31.10
C ASP A 533 42.96 -75.95 30.97
N GLU A 534 44.14 -75.36 31.22
CA GLU A 534 45.43 -76.05 31.24
C GLU A 534 45.51 -77.12 32.34
N THR A 535 45.08 -76.79 33.56
CA THR A 535 45.03 -77.75 34.67
C THR A 535 44.01 -78.87 34.44
N ALA A 536 42.84 -78.54 33.88
CA ALA A 536 41.85 -79.56 33.50
C ALA A 536 42.39 -80.51 32.41
N LEU A 537 43.17 -79.98 31.46
CA LEU A 537 43.82 -80.77 30.42
C LEU A 537 44.91 -81.68 30.98
N GLN A 538 45.72 -81.19 31.92
CA GLN A 538 46.72 -82.00 32.65
C GLN A 538 46.05 -83.13 33.44
N ALA A 539 45.03 -82.82 34.25
CA ALA A 539 44.30 -83.83 35.01
C ALA A 539 43.65 -84.89 34.10
N ARG A 540 43.17 -84.49 32.92
CA ARG A 540 42.64 -85.42 31.92
C ARG A 540 43.71 -86.35 31.36
N GLN A 541 44.90 -85.84 31.06
CA GLN A 541 46.03 -86.65 30.62
C GLN A 541 46.45 -87.65 31.71
N GLU A 542 46.57 -87.22 32.96
CA GLU A 542 46.87 -88.11 34.09
C GLU A 542 45.82 -89.22 34.24
N LEU A 543 44.53 -88.91 34.10
CA LEU A 543 43.47 -89.92 34.12
C LEU A 543 43.59 -90.93 32.98
N ASP A 544 43.95 -90.48 31.77
CA ASP A 544 44.16 -91.37 30.63
C ASP A 544 45.41 -92.25 30.83
N ASP A 545 46.48 -91.72 31.43
CA ASP A 545 47.66 -92.49 31.82
C ASP A 545 47.32 -93.54 32.90
N PHE A 546 46.57 -93.17 33.94
CA PHE A 546 46.10 -94.12 34.96
C PHE A 546 45.18 -95.19 34.37
N ARG A 547 44.31 -94.85 33.42
CA ARG A 547 43.47 -95.82 32.70
C ARG A 547 44.32 -96.77 31.86
N ALA A 548 45.32 -96.25 31.16
CA ALA A 548 46.24 -97.06 30.36
C ALA A 548 47.04 -98.02 31.25
N GLU A 549 47.57 -97.53 32.38
CA GLU A 549 48.32 -98.37 33.34
C GLU A 549 47.40 -99.40 34.01
N SER A 550 46.19 -99.01 34.42
CA SER A 550 45.18 -99.94 34.95
C SER A 550 44.84 -101.03 33.93
N ALA A 551 44.65 -100.69 32.65
CA ALA A 551 44.43 -101.66 31.59
C ALA A 551 45.61 -102.62 31.40
N ARG A 552 46.86 -102.12 31.47
CA ARG A 552 48.07 -102.96 31.44
C ARG A 552 48.15 -103.92 32.63
N ILE A 553 47.84 -103.44 33.83
CA ILE A 553 47.82 -104.27 35.06
C ILE A 553 46.75 -105.36 34.93
N ILE A 554 45.54 -105.02 34.48
CA ILE A 554 44.45 -105.98 34.24
C ILE A 554 44.89 -107.03 33.21
N ALA A 555 45.46 -106.61 32.07
CA ALA A 555 45.95 -107.53 31.04
C ALA A 555 47.01 -108.51 31.59
N ARG A 556 48.04 -107.99 32.28
CA ARG A 556 49.07 -108.82 32.93
C ARG A 556 48.51 -109.79 33.96
N THR A 557 47.47 -109.38 34.70
CA THR A 557 46.83 -110.22 35.72
C THR A 557 45.99 -111.32 35.07
N ASN A 558 45.24 -110.99 34.02
CA ASN A 558 44.50 -111.96 33.21
C ASN A 558 45.43 -112.98 32.57
N ASP A 559 46.56 -112.57 31.99
CA ASP A 559 47.56 -113.48 31.41
C ASP A 559 48.11 -114.46 32.47
N ARG A 560 48.41 -113.96 33.69
CA ARG A 560 48.82 -114.81 34.82
C ARG A 560 47.74 -115.80 35.22
N LEU A 561 46.50 -115.35 35.37
CA LEU A 561 45.36 -116.21 35.73
C LEU A 561 45.08 -117.25 34.65
N GLU A 562 45.18 -116.91 33.36
CA GLU A 562 45.07 -117.87 32.27
C GLU A 562 46.20 -118.90 32.31
N GLN A 563 47.42 -118.49 32.62
CA GLN A 563 48.55 -119.39 32.77
C GLN A 563 48.35 -120.34 33.97
N GLU A 564 47.91 -119.82 35.12
CA GLU A 564 47.54 -120.64 36.28
C GLU A 564 46.41 -121.62 35.96
N ARG A 565 45.37 -121.17 35.24
CA ARG A 565 44.29 -122.03 34.78
C ARG A 565 44.80 -123.14 33.85
N LYS A 566 45.65 -122.81 32.87
CA LYS A 566 46.26 -123.80 31.95
C LYS A 566 47.09 -124.84 32.72
N THR A 567 47.92 -124.40 33.67
CA THR A 567 48.72 -125.33 34.50
C THR A 567 47.86 -126.19 35.41
N ALA A 568 46.80 -125.64 36.02
CA ALA A 568 45.83 -126.41 36.80
C ALA A 568 45.08 -127.44 35.94
N GLN A 569 44.62 -127.06 34.75
CA GLN A 569 43.98 -127.98 33.79
C GLN A 569 44.93 -129.10 33.35
N GLN A 570 46.21 -128.80 33.10
CA GLN A 570 47.22 -129.83 32.81
C GLN A 570 47.40 -130.81 33.98
N ARG A 571 47.43 -130.31 35.22
CA ARG A 571 47.49 -131.18 36.42
C ARG A 571 46.25 -132.04 36.56
N TYR A 572 45.05 -131.50 36.33
CA TYR A 572 43.82 -132.29 36.33
C TYR A 572 43.88 -133.40 35.28
N ALA A 573 44.27 -133.09 34.04
CA ALA A 573 44.40 -134.08 32.97
C ALA A 573 45.44 -135.17 33.30
N GLN A 574 46.55 -134.81 33.96
CA GLN A 574 47.54 -135.77 34.45
C GLN A 574 46.96 -136.70 35.52
N LEU A 575 46.30 -136.15 36.54
CA LEU A 575 45.66 -136.92 37.60
C LEU A 575 44.53 -137.81 37.06
N GLU A 576 43.76 -137.34 36.08
CA GLU A 576 42.74 -138.15 35.38
C GLU A 576 43.38 -139.31 34.62
N ALA A 577 44.50 -139.09 33.92
CA ALA A 577 45.24 -140.14 33.24
C ALA A 577 45.84 -141.15 34.23
N GLU A 578 46.39 -140.70 35.36
CA GLU A 578 46.87 -141.56 36.44
C GLU A 578 45.73 -142.38 37.05
N LEU A 579 44.58 -141.76 37.33
CA LEU A 579 43.39 -142.45 37.83
C LEU A 579 42.88 -143.50 36.84
N ALA A 580 42.83 -143.17 35.54
CA ALA A 580 42.49 -144.11 34.49
C ALA A 580 43.49 -145.28 34.43
N ARG A 581 44.79 -145.00 34.56
CA ARG A 581 45.85 -146.01 34.64
C ARG A 581 45.67 -146.93 35.85
N CYS A 582 45.43 -146.37 37.04
CA CYS A 582 45.17 -147.15 38.26
C CYS A 582 43.90 -147.99 38.13
N ARG A 583 42.83 -147.47 37.51
CA ARG A 583 41.61 -148.25 37.23
C ARG A 583 41.88 -149.40 36.25
N ALA A 584 42.66 -149.17 35.21
CA ALA A 584 43.05 -150.20 34.26
C ALA A 584 43.92 -151.28 34.93
N GLU A 585 44.87 -150.89 35.78
CA GLU A 585 45.74 -151.79 36.54
C GLU A 585 44.95 -152.61 37.58
N ALA A 586 44.00 -151.98 38.28
CA ALA A 586 43.07 -152.67 39.17
C ALA A 586 42.18 -153.67 38.40
N SER A 587 41.65 -153.29 37.24
CA SER A 587 40.88 -154.19 36.38
C SER A 587 41.71 -155.37 35.89
N PHE A 588 42.96 -155.13 35.47
CA PHE A 588 43.91 -156.17 35.05
C PHE A 588 44.23 -157.16 36.18
N THR A 589 44.48 -156.67 37.39
CA THR A 589 44.73 -157.52 38.56
C THR A 589 43.49 -158.31 38.99
N ILE A 590 42.29 -157.72 38.94
CA ILE A 590 41.02 -158.43 39.17
C ILE A 590 40.84 -159.53 38.12
N ALA A 591 41.03 -159.23 36.83
CA ALA A 591 40.90 -160.21 35.75
C ALA A 591 41.89 -161.38 35.91
N ASN A 592 43.13 -161.12 36.33
CA ASN A 592 44.11 -162.17 36.65
C ASN A 592 43.68 -163.01 37.85
N ARG A 593 43.18 -162.38 38.92
CA ARG A 593 42.63 -163.08 40.09
C ARG A 593 41.43 -163.96 39.71
N GLU A 594 40.50 -163.45 38.92
CA GLU A 594 39.35 -164.21 38.43
C GLU A 594 39.77 -165.34 37.49
N GLY A 595 40.80 -165.12 36.66
CA GLY A 595 41.43 -166.16 35.85
C GLY A 595 41.99 -167.29 36.71
N ALA A 596 42.75 -166.97 37.75
CA ALA A 596 43.29 -167.95 38.69
C ALA A 596 42.18 -168.70 39.45
N LEU A 597 41.12 -168.00 39.88
CA LEU A 597 39.96 -168.64 40.52
C LEU A 597 39.24 -169.61 39.57
N ARG A 598 39.05 -169.22 38.29
CA ARG A 598 38.48 -170.11 37.27
C ARG A 598 39.34 -171.35 37.05
N GLU A 599 40.66 -171.19 37.00
CA GLU A 599 41.61 -172.29 36.85
C GLU A 599 41.55 -173.25 38.05
N MET A 600 41.57 -172.72 39.28
CA MET A 600 41.36 -173.50 40.51
C MET A 600 40.03 -174.25 40.49
N HIS A 601 38.94 -173.60 40.08
CA HIS A 601 37.62 -174.25 40.01
C HIS A 601 37.60 -175.38 38.97
N ASN A 602 38.27 -175.21 37.83
CA ASN A 602 38.45 -176.27 36.83
C ASN A 602 39.26 -177.44 37.37
N GLN A 603 40.37 -177.17 38.10
CA GLN A 603 41.15 -178.21 38.75
C GLN A 603 40.33 -178.99 39.79
N ILE A 604 39.52 -178.30 40.60
CA ILE A 604 38.58 -178.94 41.53
C ILE A 604 37.57 -179.81 40.77
N ARG A 605 37.02 -179.34 39.65
CA ARG A 605 36.09 -180.12 38.81
C ARG A 605 36.76 -181.37 38.24
N VAL A 606 38.00 -181.27 37.74
CA VAL A 606 38.78 -182.42 37.23
C VAL A 606 39.08 -183.41 38.34
N LEU A 607 39.53 -182.93 39.51
CA LEU A 607 39.77 -183.79 40.68
C LEU A 607 38.48 -184.47 41.16
N SER A 608 37.36 -183.74 41.16
CA SER A 608 36.04 -184.30 41.52
C SER A 608 35.63 -185.39 40.52
N GLY A 609 35.82 -185.17 39.21
CA GLY A 609 35.60 -186.19 38.19
C GLY A 609 36.51 -187.41 38.37
N SER A 610 37.80 -187.21 38.66
CA SER A 610 38.73 -188.31 38.94
C SER A 610 38.38 -189.10 40.21
N PHE A 611 37.77 -188.42 41.19
CA PHE A 611 37.29 -189.04 42.42
C PHE A 611 36.04 -189.88 42.15
N ASP A 612 35.11 -189.39 41.33
CA ASP A 612 33.93 -190.15 40.89
C ASP A 612 34.33 -191.41 40.10
N ASP A 613 35.33 -191.31 39.21
CA ASP A 613 35.89 -192.44 38.48
C ASP A 613 36.54 -193.47 39.42
N ALA A 614 37.32 -193.01 40.41
CA ALA A 614 37.90 -193.86 41.44
C ALA A 614 36.81 -194.55 42.28
N GLN A 615 35.71 -193.85 42.62
CA GLN A 615 34.57 -194.45 43.33
C GLN A 615 33.84 -195.51 42.48
N LEU A 616 33.70 -195.28 41.17
CA LEU A 616 33.16 -196.27 40.23
C LEU A 616 34.05 -197.52 40.16
N GLN A 617 35.37 -197.37 40.09
CA GLN A 617 36.32 -198.49 40.18
C GLN A 617 36.18 -199.27 41.49
N ILE A 618 36.08 -198.58 42.63
CA ILE A 618 35.90 -199.22 43.94
C ILE A 618 34.58 -200.02 43.97
N ARG A 619 33.49 -199.50 43.41
CA ARG A 619 32.22 -200.22 43.30
C ARG A 619 32.33 -201.45 42.40
N SER A 620 33.00 -201.33 41.26
CA SER A 620 33.25 -202.45 40.34
C SER A 620 34.06 -203.57 41.00
N LEU A 621 35.15 -203.21 41.70
CA LEU A 621 35.99 -204.17 42.43
C LEU A 621 35.23 -204.82 43.59
N ARG A 622 34.38 -204.08 44.31
CA ARG A 622 33.48 -204.65 45.34
C ARG A 622 32.53 -205.70 44.76
N ASN A 623 31.95 -205.44 43.58
CA ASN A 623 31.07 -206.40 42.91
C ASN A 623 31.83 -207.66 42.45
N GLN A 624 33.05 -207.52 41.93
CA GLN A 624 33.91 -208.66 41.56
C GLN A 624 34.30 -209.51 42.77
N LEU A 625 34.60 -208.89 43.92
CA LEU A 625 34.88 -209.58 45.18
C LEU A 625 33.68 -210.36 45.71
N SER A 626 32.48 -209.78 45.58
CA SER A 626 31.23 -210.44 45.98
C SER A 626 30.90 -211.64 45.09
N TYR A 627 31.23 -211.57 43.79
CA TYR A 627 31.10 -212.69 42.85
C TYR A 627 32.04 -213.86 43.22
N LEU A 628 33.30 -213.56 43.55
CA LEU A 628 34.31 -214.56 43.92
C LEU A 628 34.08 -215.19 45.31
N GLN A 629 33.41 -214.50 46.23
CA GLN A 629 33.01 -215.09 47.51
C GLN A 629 31.88 -216.12 47.37
N ASN A 630 31.02 -215.99 46.35
CA ASN A 630 29.88 -216.90 46.16
C ASN A 630 30.24 -218.19 45.41
N GLU A 631 31.28 -218.20 44.56
CA GLU A 631 31.68 -219.43 43.83
C GLU A 631 32.43 -220.46 44.70
N LYS A 632 33.07 -220.07 45.81
CA LYS A 632 33.87 -221.02 46.61
C LYS A 632 33.03 -221.90 47.56
N LEU A 633 31.73 -221.67 47.66
CA LEU A 633 30.81 -222.40 48.56
C LEU A 633 30.11 -223.62 47.92
N VAL A 634 30.35 -223.92 46.63
CA VAL A 634 29.56 -224.94 45.89
C VAL A 634 30.35 -226.21 45.48
N CYS A 635 31.68 -226.27 45.59
CA CYS A 635 32.47 -227.42 45.07
C CYS A 635 33.21 -228.28 46.12
N LEU A 636 32.73 -228.37 47.36
CA LEU A 636 33.13 -229.43 48.32
C LEU A 636 31.90 -230.02 49.05
N SER A 637 31.00 -230.59 48.24
CA SER A 637 30.26 -231.82 48.53
C SER A 637 30.55 -232.82 47.42
#